data_AF-A0A1W9N9H7-F1
#
_entry.id   AF-A0A1W9N9H7-F1
#
_cell.length_a   1.000
_cell.length_b   1.000
_cell.length_c   1.000
_cell.angle_alpha   90.00
_cell.angle_beta   90.00
_cell.angle_gamma   90.00
#
_symmetry.space_group_name_H-M   'P 1'
#
loop_
_entity.id
_entity.type
_entity.pdbx_description
1 polymer ?
#
loop_
_entity_poly.entity_id
_entity_poly.type
_entity_poly.pdbx_seq_one_letter_code
_entity_poly.pdbx_strand_id
1 'polypeptide(L)'
;MNPPPSLERRYAIENYHLREPFASFLPGIAGPQGVPLWCFYANRGQGIASFGHTSKNYPILEFKPADQAYRDIPRLGFRTFVRRGGECWEPFGVAENDAGPNRIMSINRAGFALGEVHKDISVFVEYAGLPGEAYPALLRRVQIINISGEDELEVLDGLPRLIPRGIGDRSLKTMSTTVSAWIETDLSNPEIPAFRIRASMEDTFEVRPVEGCHFMAALARCKGKEQALKPAVDAAMVFGTDLSFDIPRCFREGGLNGVMATEPVLLGRYPAAFAGIQSSLPPGQTLELYSIYGYVANNTQLQKAAPNWHSAQWFEEKFMAYQRLVDKAVEPYIMHTAQADLDAYTAQTALDNTLRGGMPMVWGRGKSTRVYHLYSRKHGDMERDYNDFFLSPTRWSTGFGNYRDMNQNRRIDVAVQPRVNSAIIHQFMDFIQPDGYNPLIVHGGAFQLSTGERAKVLKSFPKLQLPEDGMFTPAHLAEANIAPEDFPAILGHAEYLPAASFGEGYWVDHWTYNLDLIDQYLRIFPDRAEELLFGEADYRWFDCPGIHIRPMAERFVKTNGKIVSRSHLIEDNAEGRFLALRSTLAEKLVVLALVKCASLGYEERGIEMETGRPGWYDALNGLPGLFGCSLSDGAELLRLLRTILNLAGEGPERPVRLFSAAWALLKDLRVLSKLPEKHARWLARQEARAAYRLALRAEPMDEPQTEQRTLGEALEFFREEECRLGAALSTAAEENGGLLPTYYRFEAAGWNAAGGGHLIPKKLERADMPLFLEGVVKQLKISALAADKKALGERVKKSPLYDEALGMYVLNASLDGQPASLGRARAFPNGWLENGSVWLHMEYKYLLELLRIGDGELFWAEARRMLIPFLDNECYGRSPYENSSFIASSRYAVKSCHGRGFVGRLSGATAEYLTMWTEFLLGQRPIVQEGGGWVFRPEPLIPADLFREDSSLEFVLFGAAARYENPDGIHLFAGAYSIHSMSVSEGGAVRDYGDCLPADELNKLRDGKISSLRVVFKRCP
;
A
#
# COMPACT_ATOMS: atom_id res chain seq x y z
N MET A 1 -7.42 -34.06 -2.54
CA MET A 1 -5.97 -33.77 -2.68
C MET A 1 -5.63 -32.72 -1.64
N ASN A 2 -4.87 -33.09 -0.60
CA ASN A 2 -4.43 -32.11 0.39
C ASN A 2 -2.99 -31.73 0.06
N PRO A 3 -2.66 -30.44 -0.17
CA PRO A 3 -1.28 -30.00 -0.14
C PRO A 3 -0.64 -30.39 1.22
N PRO A 4 0.70 -30.48 1.31
CA PRO A 4 1.36 -30.75 2.58
C PRO A 4 0.80 -29.81 3.66
N PRO A 5 0.59 -30.28 4.90
CA PRO A 5 -0.09 -29.52 5.93
C PRO A 5 0.68 -28.23 6.24
N SER A 6 0.22 -27.11 5.68
CA SER A 6 0.56 -25.78 6.16
C SER A 6 -0.38 -25.43 7.30
N LEU A 7 0.15 -24.83 8.36
CA LEU A 7 -0.66 -24.18 9.41
C LEU A 7 -1.56 -23.06 8.84
N GLU A 8 -1.29 -22.62 7.60
CA GLU A 8 -2.03 -21.58 6.89
C GLU A 8 -3.17 -22.15 6.02
N ARG A 9 -4.35 -21.53 6.11
CA ARG A 9 -5.53 -21.81 5.28
C ARG A 9 -5.27 -21.41 3.81
N ARG A 10 -5.62 -22.29 2.88
CA ARG A 10 -5.51 -22.06 1.42
C ARG A 10 -6.90 -21.84 0.80
N TYR A 11 -7.02 -20.94 -0.17
CA TYR A 11 -8.20 -20.82 -1.02
C TYR A 11 -7.99 -21.65 -2.28
N ALA A 12 -8.85 -22.64 -2.52
CA ALA A 12 -8.75 -23.53 -3.67
C ALA A 12 -9.77 -23.13 -4.76
N ILE A 13 -9.29 -23.02 -6.00
CA ILE A 13 -10.08 -22.72 -7.17
C ILE A 13 -10.05 -23.93 -8.08
N GLU A 14 -11.19 -24.62 -8.16
CA GLU A 14 -11.37 -25.76 -9.06
C GLU A 14 -11.59 -25.29 -10.50
N ASN A 15 -10.95 -26.01 -11.41
CA ASN A 15 -10.91 -25.71 -12.83
C ASN A 15 -10.58 -24.24 -13.10
N TYR A 16 -9.57 -23.71 -12.41
CA TYR A 16 -9.21 -22.28 -12.40
C TYR A 16 -9.06 -21.66 -13.80
N HIS A 17 -8.63 -22.45 -14.78
CA HIS A 17 -8.46 -22.08 -16.19
C HIS A 17 -9.79 -21.76 -16.90
N LEU A 18 -10.92 -22.31 -16.43
CA LEU A 18 -12.27 -22.03 -16.94
C LEU A 18 -12.96 -20.92 -16.16
N ARG A 19 -12.42 -20.53 -15.00
CA ARG A 19 -12.95 -19.43 -14.20
C ARG A 19 -12.58 -18.10 -14.84
N GLU A 20 -13.36 -17.08 -14.49
CA GLU A 20 -13.12 -15.69 -14.86
C GLU A 20 -11.67 -15.26 -14.56
N PRO A 21 -11.02 -14.50 -15.46
CA PRO A 21 -9.62 -14.18 -15.30
C PRO A 21 -9.38 -13.20 -14.15
N PHE A 22 -8.32 -13.43 -13.39
CA PHE A 22 -7.80 -12.48 -12.41
C PHE A 22 -6.26 -12.51 -12.40
N ALA A 23 -5.67 -11.42 -11.95
CA ALA A 23 -4.24 -11.26 -11.72
C ALA A 23 -3.93 -10.96 -10.25
N SER A 24 -2.76 -11.39 -9.79
CA SER A 24 -2.21 -11.10 -8.46
C SER A 24 -0.68 -11.21 -8.50
N PHE A 25 -0.01 -11.17 -7.35
CA PHE A 25 1.46 -11.16 -7.26
C PHE A 25 1.98 -11.87 -6.00
N LEU A 26 3.22 -12.36 -6.06
CA LEU A 26 3.93 -12.80 -4.86
C LEU A 26 4.38 -11.59 -4.04
N PRO A 27 4.37 -11.64 -2.69
CA PRO A 27 4.62 -10.48 -1.83
C PRO A 27 5.92 -9.71 -2.06
N GLY A 28 6.96 -10.34 -2.61
CA GLY A 28 8.28 -9.73 -2.79
C GLY A 28 9.02 -9.47 -1.46
N ILE A 29 8.75 -10.26 -0.42
CA ILE A 29 9.44 -10.18 0.87
C ILE A 29 10.62 -11.16 0.89
N ALA A 30 11.85 -10.66 1.05
CA ALA A 30 13.07 -11.48 1.14
C ALA A 30 13.73 -11.47 2.53
N GLY A 31 13.20 -10.70 3.49
CA GLY A 31 13.74 -10.60 4.84
C GLY A 31 14.75 -9.46 4.95
N PRO A 32 15.17 -9.05 6.16
CA PRO A 32 16.11 -7.94 6.32
C PRO A 32 17.46 -8.19 5.63
N GLN A 33 17.89 -9.46 5.54
CA GLN A 33 19.17 -9.83 4.90
C GLN A 33 19.02 -10.24 3.42
N GLY A 34 17.78 -10.37 2.92
CA GLY A 34 17.51 -10.80 1.56
C GLY A 34 17.28 -9.64 0.60
N VAL A 35 17.52 -9.89 -0.70
CA VAL A 35 17.21 -8.97 -1.78
C VAL A 35 15.92 -9.41 -2.49
N PRO A 36 14.90 -8.54 -2.61
CA PRO A 36 13.59 -8.95 -3.11
C PRO A 36 13.49 -9.02 -4.64
N LEU A 37 12.57 -9.86 -5.09
CA LEU A 37 12.12 -10.03 -6.47
C LEU A 37 10.63 -9.63 -6.58
N TRP A 38 10.22 -9.03 -7.69
CA TRP A 38 8.80 -8.89 -8.04
C TRP A 38 8.35 -10.04 -8.94
N CYS A 39 7.12 -10.54 -8.74
CA CYS A 39 6.56 -11.64 -9.52
C CYS A 39 5.03 -11.54 -9.58
N PHE A 40 4.48 -11.50 -10.80
CA PHE A 40 3.05 -11.42 -11.09
C PHE A 40 2.54 -12.74 -11.67
N TYR A 41 1.31 -13.09 -11.31
CA TYR A 41 0.65 -14.31 -11.76
C TYR A 41 -0.83 -14.07 -12.10
N ALA A 42 -1.43 -15.00 -12.83
CA ALA A 42 -2.86 -15.05 -13.12
C ALA A 42 -3.37 -16.50 -13.09
N ASN A 43 -4.68 -16.70 -13.14
CA ASN A 43 -5.29 -18.05 -13.21
C ASN A 43 -5.29 -18.65 -14.62
N ARG A 44 -4.15 -18.59 -15.33
CA ARG A 44 -3.99 -19.18 -16.68
C ARG A 44 -2.69 -19.96 -16.75
N GLY A 45 -2.65 -21.03 -17.56
CA GLY A 45 -1.46 -21.90 -17.71
C GLY A 45 -0.87 -22.29 -16.36
N GLN A 46 0.46 -22.20 -16.21
CA GLN A 46 1.15 -22.44 -14.93
C GLN A 46 1.25 -21.20 -14.03
N GLY A 47 0.43 -20.19 -14.28
CA GLY A 47 0.19 -19.09 -13.37
C GLY A 47 1.12 -17.89 -13.54
N ILE A 48 2.43 -18.07 -13.59
CA ILE A 48 3.38 -16.95 -13.65
C ILE A 48 3.28 -16.20 -14.98
N ALA A 49 3.02 -14.89 -14.90
CA ALA A 49 2.86 -13.99 -16.03
C ALA A 49 4.14 -13.20 -16.33
N SER A 50 4.81 -12.71 -15.29
CA SER A 50 6.04 -11.94 -15.40
C SER A 50 6.79 -11.90 -14.06
N PHE A 51 8.11 -11.74 -14.09
CA PHE A 51 8.92 -11.57 -12.89
C PHE A 51 10.28 -10.95 -13.20
N GLY A 52 10.90 -10.35 -12.20
CA GLY A 52 12.20 -9.69 -12.32
C GLY A 52 12.63 -9.01 -11.01
N HIS A 53 13.60 -8.11 -11.09
CA HIS A 53 14.07 -7.36 -9.91
C HIS A 53 13.86 -5.85 -10.10
N THR A 54 13.95 -5.07 -9.02
CA THR A 54 13.86 -3.60 -9.05
C THR A 54 12.53 -3.01 -9.55
N SER A 55 12.26 -3.05 -10.85
CA SER A 55 11.04 -2.54 -11.50
C SER A 55 10.80 -3.26 -12.83
N LYS A 56 9.74 -2.90 -13.58
CA LYS A 56 9.47 -3.43 -14.92
C LYS A 56 10.61 -3.25 -15.94
N ASN A 57 11.59 -2.38 -15.65
CA ASN A 57 12.77 -2.19 -16.50
C ASN A 57 13.87 -3.25 -16.31
N TYR A 58 13.71 -4.17 -15.36
CA TYR A 58 14.63 -5.31 -15.18
C TYR A 58 13.87 -6.64 -15.11
N PRO A 59 13.13 -7.00 -16.18
CA PRO A 59 12.39 -8.25 -16.24
C PRO A 59 13.32 -9.43 -16.55
N ILE A 60 13.06 -10.58 -15.92
CA ILE A 60 13.56 -11.89 -16.35
C ILE A 60 12.51 -12.55 -17.26
N LEU A 61 11.24 -12.34 -16.95
CA LEU A 61 10.09 -12.59 -17.82
C LEU A 61 9.34 -11.25 -18.02
N GLU A 62 9.08 -10.90 -19.29
CA GLU A 62 8.55 -9.60 -19.71
C GLU A 62 7.26 -9.19 -18.96
N PHE A 63 7.22 -7.97 -18.44
CA PHE A 63 6.02 -7.41 -17.82
C PHE A 63 4.97 -7.03 -18.88
N LYS A 64 3.73 -7.49 -18.68
CA LYS A 64 2.59 -7.19 -19.56
C LYS A 64 1.36 -6.79 -18.73
N PRO A 65 0.51 -5.89 -19.24
CA PRO A 65 -0.81 -5.64 -18.67
C PRO A 65 -1.65 -6.93 -18.60
N ALA A 66 -2.61 -6.96 -17.69
CA ALA A 66 -3.39 -8.17 -17.38
C ALA A 66 -4.09 -8.76 -18.62
N ASP A 67 -4.67 -7.93 -19.49
CA ASP A 67 -5.37 -8.39 -20.69
C ASP A 67 -4.46 -9.19 -21.65
N GLN A 68 -3.21 -8.76 -21.78
CA GLN A 68 -2.19 -9.42 -22.59
C GLN A 68 -1.67 -10.67 -21.89
N ALA A 69 -1.38 -10.56 -20.59
CA ALA A 69 -0.90 -11.68 -19.77
C ALA A 69 -1.86 -12.88 -19.82
N TYR A 70 -3.18 -12.67 -19.72
CA TYR A 70 -4.16 -13.76 -19.78
C TYR A 70 -4.08 -14.59 -21.07
N ARG A 71 -3.71 -13.97 -22.19
CA ARG A 71 -3.54 -14.63 -23.51
C ARG A 71 -2.17 -15.30 -23.65
N ASP A 72 -1.16 -14.70 -23.04
CA ASP A 72 0.24 -15.03 -23.30
C ASP A 72 0.80 -16.08 -22.35
N ILE A 73 0.29 -16.20 -21.12
CA ILE A 73 0.82 -17.15 -20.12
C ILE A 73 0.91 -18.60 -20.64
N PRO A 74 -0.11 -19.17 -21.32
CA PRO A 74 -0.01 -20.54 -21.83
C PRO A 74 1.14 -20.76 -22.84
N ARG A 75 1.63 -19.70 -23.49
CA ARG A 75 2.66 -19.79 -24.55
C ARG A 75 4.02 -19.28 -24.11
N LEU A 76 4.06 -18.23 -23.30
CA LEU A 76 5.28 -17.51 -22.91
C LEU A 76 5.64 -17.67 -21.43
N GLY A 77 4.71 -18.16 -20.61
CA GLY A 77 4.97 -18.49 -19.21
C GLY A 77 5.74 -19.81 -19.06
N PHE A 78 5.80 -20.28 -17.81
CA PHE A 78 6.40 -21.58 -17.49
C PHE A 78 5.61 -22.73 -18.11
N ARG A 79 6.33 -23.71 -18.68
CA ARG A 79 5.75 -24.87 -19.35
C ARG A 79 6.49 -26.15 -18.96
N THR A 80 5.73 -27.23 -18.87
CA THR A 80 6.21 -28.56 -18.52
C THR A 80 5.65 -29.51 -19.57
N PHE A 81 6.52 -30.33 -20.15
CA PHE A 81 6.15 -31.36 -21.10
C PHE A 81 6.55 -32.71 -20.53
N VAL A 82 5.66 -33.69 -20.67
CA VAL A 82 5.91 -35.07 -20.26
C VAL A 82 5.77 -35.95 -21.47
N ARG A 83 6.73 -36.86 -21.65
CA ARG A 83 6.71 -37.87 -22.69
C ARG A 83 6.77 -39.27 -22.08
N ARG A 84 5.83 -40.13 -22.50
CA ARG A 84 5.68 -41.54 -22.07
C ARG A 84 5.39 -42.42 -23.27
N GLY A 85 6.21 -43.44 -23.50
CA GLY A 85 5.99 -44.41 -24.59
C GLY A 85 5.88 -43.76 -25.99
N GLY A 86 6.53 -42.62 -26.21
CA GLY A 86 6.41 -41.85 -27.47
C GLY A 86 5.26 -40.84 -27.52
N GLU A 87 4.29 -40.90 -26.62
CA GLU A 87 3.23 -39.90 -26.48
C GLU A 87 3.74 -38.70 -25.66
N CYS A 88 3.51 -37.47 -26.12
CA CYS A 88 3.91 -36.24 -25.44
C CYS A 88 2.67 -35.41 -25.12
N TRP A 89 2.58 -34.90 -23.89
CA TRP A 89 1.52 -33.99 -23.46
C TRP A 89 2.06 -32.86 -22.58
N GLU A 90 1.24 -31.83 -22.40
CA GLU A 90 1.57 -30.64 -21.61
C GLU A 90 0.60 -30.51 -20.43
N PRO A 91 1.00 -30.86 -19.20
CA PRO A 91 0.28 -30.48 -18.00
C PRO A 91 0.00 -28.97 -17.97
N PHE A 92 -1.21 -28.59 -17.60
CA PHE A 92 -1.71 -27.20 -17.58
C PHE A 92 -1.79 -26.50 -18.96
N GLY A 93 -1.51 -27.22 -20.06
CA GLY A 93 -1.65 -26.72 -21.43
C GLY A 93 -3.10 -26.47 -21.84
N VAL A 94 -3.32 -25.99 -23.06
CA VAL A 94 -4.68 -25.80 -23.61
C VAL A 94 -5.31 -27.18 -23.85
N ALA A 95 -6.42 -27.50 -23.18
CA ALA A 95 -7.12 -28.77 -23.36
C ALA A 95 -8.03 -28.72 -24.61
N GLU A 96 -8.04 -29.77 -25.42
CA GLU A 96 -8.82 -29.82 -26.68
C GLU A 96 -10.31 -30.18 -26.50
N ASN A 97 -10.77 -30.64 -25.31
CA ASN A 97 -12.15 -31.12 -25.08
C ASN A 97 -12.77 -30.67 -23.73
N ASP A 98 -14.10 -30.53 -23.70
CA ASP A 98 -14.94 -30.05 -22.58
C ASP A 98 -14.88 -30.87 -21.27
N ALA A 99 -14.39 -32.12 -21.31
CA ALA A 99 -14.15 -32.96 -20.13
C ALA A 99 -12.72 -32.78 -19.58
N GLY A 100 -12.23 -31.54 -19.56
CA GLY A 100 -10.84 -31.18 -19.24
C GLY A 100 -10.36 -31.72 -17.88
N PRO A 101 -9.03 -31.89 -17.70
CA PRO A 101 -8.48 -32.48 -16.48
C PRO A 101 -8.83 -31.63 -15.26
N ASN A 102 -9.02 -32.29 -14.11
CA ASN A 102 -9.29 -31.59 -12.85
C ASN A 102 -8.05 -30.77 -12.45
N ARG A 103 -8.15 -29.45 -12.60
CA ARG A 103 -7.08 -28.49 -12.31
C ARG A 103 -7.42 -27.67 -11.09
N ILE A 104 -6.56 -27.68 -10.09
CA ILE A 104 -6.76 -26.91 -8.86
C ILE A 104 -5.66 -25.87 -8.72
N MET A 105 -6.05 -24.63 -8.45
CA MET A 105 -5.14 -23.57 -8.00
C MET A 105 -5.39 -23.30 -6.52
N SER A 106 -4.38 -23.48 -5.68
CA SER A 106 -4.45 -23.20 -4.24
C SER A 106 -3.62 -21.96 -3.92
N ILE A 107 -4.24 -20.93 -3.36
CA ILE A 107 -3.62 -19.63 -3.07
C ILE A 107 -3.48 -19.44 -1.56
N ASN A 108 -2.36 -18.89 -1.13
CA ASN A 108 -2.11 -18.42 0.24
C ASN A 108 -1.34 -17.09 0.23
N ARG A 109 -0.98 -16.55 1.41
CA ARG A 109 -0.29 -15.26 1.50
C ARG A 109 1.09 -15.27 0.84
N ALA A 110 1.80 -16.39 0.92
CA ALA A 110 3.14 -16.51 0.37
C ALA A 110 3.13 -16.69 -1.16
N GLY A 111 2.12 -17.34 -1.72
CA GLY A 111 2.02 -17.57 -3.16
C GLY A 111 0.89 -18.50 -3.55
N PHE A 112 1.16 -19.38 -4.51
CA PHE A 112 0.18 -20.34 -4.98
C PHE A 112 0.84 -21.65 -5.42
N ALA A 113 0.02 -22.70 -5.45
CA ALA A 113 0.37 -23.99 -6.02
C ALA A 113 -0.70 -24.44 -7.01
N LEU A 114 -0.29 -25.18 -8.03
CA LEU A 114 -1.16 -25.76 -9.04
C LEU A 114 -1.09 -27.28 -8.96
N GLY A 115 -2.22 -27.94 -9.21
CA GLY A 115 -2.31 -29.38 -9.32
C GLY A 115 -3.14 -29.78 -10.55
N GLU A 116 -2.65 -30.74 -11.31
CA GLU A 116 -3.39 -31.40 -12.39
C GLU A 116 -3.22 -32.92 -12.26
N VAL A 117 -4.33 -33.64 -12.42
CA VAL A 117 -4.28 -35.09 -12.63
C VAL A 117 -4.70 -35.36 -14.06
N HIS A 118 -3.81 -36.00 -14.82
CA HIS A 118 -4.09 -36.44 -16.19
C HIS A 118 -3.73 -37.91 -16.34
N LYS A 119 -4.73 -38.74 -16.69
CA LYS A 119 -4.62 -40.20 -16.71
C LYS A 119 -4.12 -40.69 -15.33
N ASP A 120 -2.93 -41.28 -15.30
CA ASP A 120 -2.31 -41.87 -14.12
C ASP A 120 -1.07 -41.10 -13.63
N ILE A 121 -0.96 -39.82 -13.98
CA ILE A 121 0.12 -38.93 -13.55
C ILE A 121 -0.48 -37.70 -12.87
N SER A 122 -0.01 -37.41 -11.67
CA SER A 122 -0.32 -36.18 -10.95
C SER A 122 0.87 -35.22 -11.05
N VAL A 123 0.61 -33.97 -11.43
CA VAL A 123 1.62 -32.92 -11.55
C VAL A 123 1.29 -31.78 -10.60
N PHE A 124 2.27 -31.38 -9.79
CA PHE A 124 2.17 -30.24 -8.88
C PHE A 124 3.24 -29.21 -9.20
N VAL A 125 2.89 -27.93 -9.11
CA VAL A 125 3.80 -26.80 -9.34
C VAL A 125 3.66 -25.80 -8.21
N GLU A 126 4.79 -25.33 -7.67
CA GLU A 126 4.83 -24.33 -6.60
C GLU A 126 5.96 -23.31 -6.84
N TYR A 127 5.73 -22.08 -6.40
CA TYR A 127 6.64 -20.95 -6.58
C TYR A 127 6.91 -20.24 -5.25
N ALA A 128 8.12 -19.71 -5.08
CA ALA A 128 8.48 -18.87 -3.94
C ALA A 128 9.53 -17.82 -4.34
N GLY A 129 9.49 -16.64 -3.70
CA GLY A 129 10.65 -15.74 -3.74
C GLY A 129 11.82 -16.32 -2.94
N LEU A 130 13.06 -15.95 -3.27
CA LEU A 130 14.24 -16.40 -2.53
C LEU A 130 14.47 -15.57 -1.24
N PRO A 131 14.34 -16.15 -0.03
CA PRO A 131 14.55 -15.43 1.22
C PRO A 131 16.02 -15.47 1.69
N GLY A 132 16.45 -14.38 2.31
CA GLY A 132 17.69 -14.29 3.09
C GLY A 132 18.98 -14.31 2.28
N GLU A 133 18.92 -14.27 0.95
CA GLU A 133 20.09 -14.26 0.08
C GLU A 133 20.38 -12.86 -0.46
N ALA A 134 21.67 -12.58 -0.72
CA ALA A 134 22.13 -11.28 -1.20
C ALA A 134 21.82 -10.99 -2.68
N TYR A 135 20.98 -11.80 -3.31
CA TYR A 135 20.59 -11.70 -4.71
C TYR A 135 19.11 -12.09 -4.87
N PRO A 136 18.36 -11.47 -5.79
CA PRO A 136 16.96 -11.79 -6.02
C PRO A 136 16.81 -12.98 -6.96
N ALA A 137 15.92 -13.91 -6.62
CA ALA A 137 15.54 -15.02 -7.49
C ALA A 137 14.12 -15.52 -7.22
N LEU A 138 13.54 -16.17 -8.24
CA LEU A 138 12.34 -16.97 -8.17
C LEU A 138 12.72 -18.45 -8.05
N LEU A 139 12.20 -19.12 -7.03
CA LEU A 139 12.27 -20.56 -6.83
C LEU A 139 11.04 -21.21 -7.42
N ARG A 140 11.23 -22.36 -8.06
CA ARG A 140 10.16 -23.17 -8.62
C ARG A 140 10.40 -24.64 -8.33
N ARG A 141 9.32 -25.34 -7.97
CA ARG A 141 9.29 -26.79 -7.77
C ARG A 141 8.20 -27.40 -8.64
N VAL A 142 8.55 -28.43 -9.41
CA VAL A 142 7.61 -29.29 -10.14
C VAL A 142 7.71 -30.70 -9.56
N GLN A 143 6.59 -31.30 -9.16
CA GLN A 143 6.53 -32.67 -8.67
C GLN A 143 5.65 -33.49 -9.59
N ILE A 144 6.16 -34.63 -10.06
CA ILE A 144 5.45 -35.56 -10.93
C ILE A 144 5.35 -36.88 -10.18
N ILE A 145 4.12 -37.32 -9.94
CA ILE A 145 3.82 -38.52 -9.15
C ILE A 145 3.12 -39.52 -10.06
N ASN A 146 3.66 -40.73 -10.13
CA ASN A 146 3.02 -41.83 -10.82
C ASN A 146 1.99 -42.51 -9.89
N ILE A 147 0.72 -42.52 -10.30
CA ILE A 147 -0.38 -43.13 -9.53
C ILE A 147 -0.78 -44.52 -10.07
N SER A 148 -0.06 -45.06 -11.06
CA SER A 148 -0.26 -46.40 -11.65
C SER A 148 1.03 -47.25 -11.66
N GLY A 149 1.19 -48.18 -12.62
CA GLY A 149 2.32 -49.11 -12.77
C GLY A 149 3.66 -48.42 -13.07
N GLU A 150 4.79 -49.12 -12.98
CA GLU A 150 6.11 -48.51 -13.29
C GLU A 150 6.17 -47.99 -14.73
N ASP A 151 6.54 -46.71 -14.87
CA ASP A 151 6.59 -46.00 -16.15
C ASP A 151 7.97 -45.36 -16.36
N GLU A 152 8.44 -45.34 -17.60
CA GLU A 152 9.59 -44.55 -18.02
C GLU A 152 9.12 -43.21 -18.59
N LEU A 153 9.57 -42.11 -17.98
CA LEU A 153 9.14 -40.76 -18.32
C LEU A 153 10.34 -39.90 -18.71
N GLU A 154 10.19 -39.14 -19.80
CA GLU A 154 11.01 -37.98 -20.08
C GLU A 154 10.22 -36.72 -19.71
N VAL A 155 10.86 -35.80 -18.99
CA VAL A 155 10.23 -34.54 -18.56
C VAL A 155 11.10 -33.38 -19.00
N LEU A 156 10.48 -32.34 -19.53
CA LEU A 156 11.14 -31.08 -19.90
C LEU A 156 10.36 -29.92 -19.28
N ASP A 157 11.03 -29.07 -18.52
CA ASP A 157 10.42 -27.96 -17.77
C ASP A 157 11.21 -26.66 -17.92
N GLY A 158 10.51 -25.53 -18.11
CA GLY A 158 11.18 -24.23 -18.16
C GLY A 158 10.44 -23.13 -18.89
N LEU A 159 11.21 -22.15 -19.40
CA LEU A 159 10.71 -20.97 -20.11
C LEU A 159 11.07 -20.99 -21.60
N PRO A 160 10.11 -20.70 -22.50
CA PRO A 160 10.35 -20.57 -23.94
C PRO A 160 11.12 -19.30 -24.30
N ARG A 161 11.04 -18.26 -23.46
CA ARG A 161 11.76 -17.02 -23.65
C ARG A 161 12.12 -16.40 -22.30
N LEU A 162 13.41 -16.14 -22.11
CA LEU A 162 13.96 -15.40 -20.99
C LEU A 162 14.50 -14.06 -21.50
N ILE A 163 14.37 -13.00 -20.70
CA ILE A 163 14.88 -11.67 -21.03
C ILE A 163 16.28 -11.50 -20.41
N PRO A 164 17.34 -11.29 -21.21
CA PRO A 164 18.68 -11.02 -20.70
C PRO A 164 18.80 -9.71 -19.90
N ARG A 165 19.77 -9.65 -18.98
CA ARG A 165 20.09 -8.43 -18.23
C ARG A 165 20.48 -7.30 -19.19
N GLY A 166 19.87 -6.12 -18.99
CA GLY A 166 20.15 -4.90 -19.74
C GLY A 166 19.07 -4.48 -20.74
N ILE A 167 18.01 -5.27 -20.91
CA ILE A 167 16.88 -4.91 -21.77
C ILE A 167 15.71 -4.40 -20.93
N GLY A 168 15.36 -3.12 -21.10
CA GLY A 168 14.25 -2.48 -20.37
C GLY A 168 12.87 -2.62 -21.02
N ASP A 169 11.81 -2.25 -20.28
CA ASP A 169 10.40 -2.40 -20.67
C ASP A 169 10.08 -1.72 -22.00
N ARG A 170 10.54 -0.47 -22.17
CA ARG A 170 10.34 0.29 -23.41
C ARG A 170 10.96 -0.43 -24.60
N SER A 171 12.19 -0.93 -24.44
CA SER A 171 12.92 -1.60 -25.51
C SER A 171 12.25 -2.90 -25.94
N LEU A 172 11.71 -3.68 -24.99
CA LEU A 172 10.93 -4.89 -25.30
C LEU A 172 9.69 -4.59 -26.13
N LYS A 173 9.00 -3.49 -25.82
CA LYS A 173 7.74 -3.12 -26.47
C LYS A 173 7.92 -2.44 -27.81
N THR A 174 9.01 -1.69 -28.02
CA THR A 174 9.16 -0.84 -29.22
C THR A 174 10.29 -1.25 -30.16
N MET A 175 11.23 -2.11 -29.75
CA MET A 175 12.44 -2.43 -30.54
C MET A 175 13.01 -3.83 -30.27
N SER A 176 12.17 -4.80 -29.89
CA SER A 176 12.61 -6.15 -29.49
C SER A 176 13.52 -6.85 -30.51
N THR A 177 13.27 -6.67 -31.81
CA THR A 177 14.08 -7.25 -32.89
C THR A 177 15.48 -6.65 -32.94
N THR A 178 15.60 -5.32 -32.89
CA THR A 178 16.90 -4.65 -32.94
C THR A 178 17.74 -5.00 -31.71
N VAL A 179 17.12 -5.00 -30.54
CA VAL A 179 17.80 -5.31 -29.27
C VAL A 179 18.36 -6.73 -29.24
N SER A 180 17.77 -7.69 -29.97
CA SER A 180 18.26 -9.06 -29.95
C SER A 180 19.72 -9.16 -30.41
N ALA A 181 20.19 -8.26 -31.29
CA ALA A 181 21.58 -8.20 -31.76
C ALA A 181 22.62 -7.94 -30.64
N TRP A 182 22.19 -7.39 -29.50
CA TRP A 182 23.05 -7.15 -28.34
C TRP A 182 23.17 -8.36 -27.41
N ILE A 183 22.27 -9.34 -27.53
CA ILE A 183 22.16 -10.47 -26.61
C ILE A 183 23.36 -11.41 -26.74
N GLU A 184 23.83 -11.84 -25.57
CA GLU A 184 24.80 -12.91 -25.37
C GLU A 184 24.31 -13.90 -24.31
N THR A 185 24.40 -15.19 -24.64
CA THR A 185 24.27 -16.30 -23.69
C THR A 185 25.65 -16.91 -23.46
N ASP A 186 26.12 -16.83 -22.21
CA ASP A 186 27.40 -17.35 -21.77
C ASP A 186 27.22 -18.75 -21.15
N LEU A 187 27.91 -19.73 -21.72
CA LEU A 187 27.90 -21.15 -21.31
C LEU A 187 29.24 -21.61 -20.71
N SER A 188 30.05 -20.69 -20.19
CA SER A 188 31.28 -21.03 -19.47
C SER A 188 31.05 -22.00 -18.30
N ASN A 189 29.88 -21.91 -17.66
CA ASN A 189 29.31 -22.97 -16.85
C ASN A 189 28.04 -23.55 -17.54
N PRO A 190 28.11 -24.74 -18.17
CA PRO A 190 26.98 -25.32 -18.88
C PRO A 190 25.75 -25.64 -18.03
N GLU A 191 25.90 -25.80 -16.72
CA GLU A 191 24.78 -26.05 -15.78
C GLU A 191 24.09 -24.75 -15.35
N ILE A 192 24.76 -23.61 -15.53
CA ILE A 192 24.31 -22.29 -15.08
C ILE A 192 24.57 -21.26 -16.18
N PRO A 193 23.75 -21.24 -17.24
CA PRO A 193 23.84 -20.24 -18.29
C PRO A 193 23.64 -18.82 -17.74
N ALA A 194 24.44 -17.88 -18.24
CA ALA A 194 24.34 -16.46 -17.91
C ALA A 194 23.85 -15.65 -19.12
N PHE A 195 22.83 -14.82 -18.90
CA PHE A 195 22.13 -14.08 -19.95
C PHE A 195 22.27 -12.57 -19.74
N ARG A 196 22.91 -11.88 -20.69
CA ARG A 196 23.13 -10.43 -20.67
C ARG A 196 23.18 -9.83 -22.07
N ILE A 197 23.22 -8.51 -22.15
CA ILE A 197 23.64 -7.80 -23.37
C ILE A 197 25.14 -7.47 -23.30
N ARG A 198 25.81 -7.45 -24.46
CA ARG A 198 27.27 -7.24 -24.55
C ARG A 198 27.72 -5.82 -24.22
N ALA A 199 26.87 -4.82 -24.48
CA ALA A 199 27.18 -3.40 -24.32
C ALA A 199 25.91 -2.60 -24.03
N SER A 200 26.05 -1.39 -23.51
CA SER A 200 24.96 -0.43 -23.35
C SER A 200 24.26 -0.16 -24.69
N MET A 201 22.94 0.09 -24.63
CA MET A 201 22.10 0.39 -25.79
C MET A 201 21.83 1.89 -25.97
N GLU A 202 22.28 2.71 -25.03
CA GLU A 202 22.07 4.15 -25.04
C GLU A 202 22.88 4.78 -26.18
N ASP A 203 22.24 5.68 -26.93
CA ASP A 203 22.91 6.43 -28.00
C ASP A 203 23.73 7.58 -27.40
N THR A 204 24.83 7.21 -26.74
CA THR A 204 25.78 8.13 -26.09
C THR A 204 27.21 7.81 -26.53
N PHE A 205 28.12 8.77 -26.34
CA PHE A 205 29.54 8.54 -26.60
C PHE A 205 30.16 7.49 -25.66
N GLU A 206 29.47 7.13 -24.58
CA GLU A 206 29.93 6.24 -23.53
C GLU A 206 29.27 4.86 -23.66
N VAL A 207 29.92 3.99 -24.43
CA VAL A 207 29.53 2.58 -24.54
C VAL A 207 30.27 1.78 -23.47
N ARG A 208 29.52 1.16 -22.55
CA ARG A 208 30.09 0.36 -21.46
C ARG A 208 29.55 -1.08 -21.49
N PRO A 209 30.32 -2.08 -21.03
CA PRO A 209 29.80 -3.42 -20.76
C PRO A 209 28.66 -3.35 -19.75
N VAL A 210 27.66 -4.23 -19.91
CA VAL A 210 26.61 -4.37 -18.89
C VAL A 210 27.08 -5.35 -17.84
N GLU A 211 27.19 -4.87 -16.60
CA GLU A 211 27.55 -5.69 -15.45
C GLU A 211 26.37 -6.54 -14.95
N GLY A 212 26.73 -7.69 -14.38
CA GLY A 212 25.80 -8.69 -13.89
C GLY A 212 25.13 -9.49 -15.01
N CYS A 213 24.36 -10.49 -14.61
CA CYS A 213 23.62 -11.34 -15.54
C CYS A 213 22.32 -11.83 -14.90
N HIS A 214 21.35 -12.15 -15.77
CA HIS A 214 20.29 -13.07 -15.37
C HIS A 214 20.81 -14.50 -15.53
N PHE A 215 20.30 -15.43 -14.72
CA PHE A 215 20.74 -16.83 -14.75
C PHE A 215 19.56 -17.78 -14.55
N MET A 216 19.79 -19.05 -14.91
CA MET A 216 18.93 -20.17 -14.57
C MET A 216 19.78 -21.36 -14.12
N ALA A 217 19.32 -22.12 -13.13
CA ALA A 217 19.88 -23.42 -12.77
C ALA A 217 18.75 -24.39 -12.40
N ALA A 218 18.98 -25.69 -12.58
CA ALA A 218 17.98 -26.71 -12.28
C ALA A 218 18.59 -28.00 -11.72
N LEU A 219 17.82 -28.66 -10.85
CA LEU A 219 18.17 -29.89 -10.15
C LEU A 219 17.00 -30.86 -10.20
N ALA A 220 17.26 -32.11 -10.57
CA ALA A 220 16.29 -33.19 -10.42
C ALA A 220 16.57 -34.03 -9.18
N ARG A 221 15.51 -34.48 -8.49
CA ARG A 221 15.57 -35.50 -7.45
C ARG A 221 14.60 -36.64 -7.78
N CYS A 222 15.11 -37.86 -7.86
CA CYS A 222 14.30 -39.06 -8.07
C CYS A 222 14.93 -40.25 -7.33
N LYS A 223 14.11 -41.05 -6.63
CA LYS A 223 14.59 -42.19 -5.82
C LYS A 223 15.73 -41.80 -4.84
N GLY A 224 15.65 -40.59 -4.28
CA GLY A 224 16.67 -40.03 -3.37
C GLY A 224 18.00 -39.62 -4.02
N LYS A 225 18.14 -39.72 -5.35
CA LYS A 225 19.33 -39.27 -6.09
C LYS A 225 19.10 -37.88 -6.65
N GLU A 226 20.08 -37.01 -6.47
CA GLU A 226 20.09 -35.64 -6.96
C GLU A 226 20.98 -35.52 -8.21
N GLN A 227 20.53 -34.78 -9.22
CA GLN A 227 21.24 -34.58 -10.47
C GLN A 227 21.08 -33.13 -10.96
N ALA A 228 22.19 -32.39 -11.06
CA ALA A 228 22.21 -31.08 -11.71
C ALA A 228 21.92 -31.26 -13.21
N LEU A 229 21.11 -30.35 -13.77
CA LEU A 229 20.64 -30.45 -15.14
C LEU A 229 21.27 -29.36 -16.01
N LYS A 230 21.65 -29.75 -17.23
CA LYS A 230 22.13 -28.81 -18.25
C LYS A 230 20.93 -28.16 -18.98
N PRO A 231 20.77 -26.83 -18.94
CA PRO A 231 19.65 -26.19 -19.62
C PRO A 231 19.80 -26.15 -21.15
N ALA A 232 18.70 -26.33 -21.87
CA ALA A 232 18.52 -25.96 -23.26
C ALA A 232 18.27 -24.44 -23.33
N VAL A 233 19.17 -23.72 -23.99
CA VAL A 233 19.23 -22.25 -23.94
C VAL A 233 18.70 -21.54 -25.19
N ASP A 234 18.27 -22.28 -26.21
CA ASP A 234 17.67 -21.74 -27.43
C ASP A 234 16.30 -22.40 -27.64
N ALA A 235 15.28 -21.58 -27.92
CA ALA A 235 13.92 -22.07 -28.17
C ALA A 235 13.87 -23.05 -29.34
N ALA A 236 14.77 -22.93 -30.32
CA ALA A 236 14.87 -23.85 -31.45
C ALA A 236 15.24 -25.29 -31.02
N MET A 237 15.92 -25.45 -29.88
CA MET A 237 16.21 -26.78 -29.31
C MET A 237 14.92 -27.50 -28.89
N VAL A 238 13.86 -26.78 -28.52
CA VAL A 238 12.61 -27.37 -28.02
C VAL A 238 11.52 -27.35 -29.09
N PHE A 239 11.34 -26.21 -29.75
CA PHE A 239 10.23 -25.92 -30.67
C PHE A 239 10.61 -26.03 -32.15
N GLY A 240 11.90 -26.19 -32.47
CA GLY A 240 12.40 -26.15 -33.84
C GLY A 240 12.19 -24.77 -34.47
N THR A 241 11.61 -24.73 -35.66
CA THR A 241 11.31 -23.48 -36.38
C THR A 241 10.01 -22.81 -35.94
N ASP A 242 9.31 -23.37 -34.94
CA ASP A 242 8.02 -22.85 -34.48
C ASP A 242 8.19 -21.65 -33.55
N LEU A 243 7.97 -20.46 -34.10
CA LEU A 243 8.06 -19.20 -33.37
C LEU A 243 6.78 -18.86 -32.57
N SER A 244 5.70 -19.65 -32.70
CA SER A 244 4.53 -19.52 -31.82
C SER A 244 4.78 -20.14 -30.45
N PHE A 245 5.78 -21.01 -30.37
CA PHE A 245 6.06 -21.91 -29.27
C PHE A 245 4.92 -22.90 -28.98
N ASP A 246 3.91 -23.09 -29.81
CA ASP A 246 2.77 -23.94 -29.43
C ASP A 246 3.19 -25.42 -29.20
N ILE A 247 3.99 -25.99 -30.10
CA ILE A 247 4.33 -27.44 -30.08
C ILE A 247 5.83 -27.68 -29.84
N PRO A 248 6.24 -28.44 -28.81
CA PRO A 248 7.65 -28.77 -28.55
C PRO A 248 8.16 -29.86 -29.51
N ARG A 249 8.30 -29.54 -30.80
CA ARG A 249 8.56 -30.52 -31.88
C ARG A 249 9.75 -31.43 -31.61
N CYS A 250 10.90 -30.85 -31.24
CA CYS A 250 12.13 -31.59 -31.00
C CYS A 250 11.97 -32.59 -29.84
N PHE A 251 11.28 -32.16 -28.77
CA PHE A 251 11.00 -33.03 -27.61
C PHE A 251 9.97 -34.12 -27.94
N ARG A 252 8.89 -33.76 -28.64
CA ARG A 252 7.84 -34.70 -29.05
C ARG A 252 8.38 -35.80 -29.96
N GLU A 253 9.24 -35.46 -30.90
CA GLU A 253 9.78 -36.41 -31.88
C GLU A 253 10.95 -37.21 -31.30
N GLY A 254 11.96 -36.52 -30.75
CA GLY A 254 13.25 -37.12 -30.36
C GLY A 254 13.55 -37.14 -28.86
N GLY A 255 12.69 -36.57 -28.02
CA GLY A 255 12.83 -36.65 -26.56
C GLY A 255 13.88 -35.67 -26.08
N LEU A 256 14.48 -35.92 -24.93
CA LEU A 256 15.59 -35.12 -24.44
C LEU A 256 16.81 -35.20 -25.38
N ASN A 257 17.02 -36.37 -25.99
CA ASN A 257 18.05 -36.52 -27.01
C ASN A 257 17.79 -35.62 -28.22
N GLY A 258 16.54 -35.54 -28.68
CA GLY A 258 16.14 -34.63 -29.76
C GLY A 258 16.33 -33.15 -29.40
N VAL A 259 16.04 -32.77 -28.15
CA VAL A 259 16.27 -31.41 -27.66
C VAL A 259 17.76 -31.07 -27.65
N MET A 260 18.58 -31.96 -27.11
CA MET A 260 20.02 -31.74 -26.95
C MET A 260 20.84 -31.95 -28.24
N ALA A 261 20.22 -32.50 -29.29
CA ALA A 261 20.85 -32.69 -30.61
C ALA A 261 20.99 -31.39 -31.41
N THR A 262 20.23 -30.34 -31.06
CA THR A 262 20.29 -29.05 -31.75
C THR A 262 21.34 -28.16 -31.11
N GLU A 263 22.28 -27.63 -31.90
CA GLU A 263 23.26 -26.66 -31.42
C GLU A 263 22.59 -25.30 -31.12
N PRO A 264 22.79 -24.70 -29.93
CA PRO A 264 22.15 -23.44 -29.57
C PRO A 264 22.79 -22.23 -30.27
N VAL A 265 21.98 -21.24 -30.62
CA VAL A 265 22.47 -19.92 -31.04
C VAL A 265 22.65 -19.02 -29.82
N LEU A 266 23.90 -18.66 -29.51
CA LEU A 266 24.25 -17.93 -28.29
C LEU A 266 24.28 -16.40 -28.43
N LEU A 267 24.25 -15.88 -29.66
CA LEU A 267 24.32 -14.46 -29.97
C LEU A 267 23.14 -14.02 -30.83
N GLY A 268 22.62 -12.82 -30.60
CA GLY A 268 21.66 -12.22 -31.52
C GLY A 268 20.21 -12.71 -31.37
N ARG A 269 19.93 -13.62 -30.43
CA ARG A 269 18.62 -14.29 -30.25
C ARG A 269 18.21 -14.28 -28.78
N TYR A 270 16.92 -14.18 -28.52
CA TYR A 270 16.40 -14.34 -27.16
C TYR A 270 16.58 -15.79 -26.69
N PRO A 271 17.14 -16.01 -25.48
CA PRO A 271 17.35 -17.34 -24.96
C PRO A 271 16.04 -17.99 -24.52
N ALA A 272 16.01 -19.33 -24.57
CA ALA A 272 15.09 -20.14 -23.78
C ALA A 272 15.83 -20.64 -22.52
N ALA A 273 15.11 -21.27 -21.60
CA ALA A 273 15.70 -21.89 -20.43
C ALA A 273 14.85 -23.10 -20.01
N PHE A 274 15.11 -24.26 -20.63
CA PHE A 274 14.47 -25.54 -20.26
C PHE A 274 15.47 -26.51 -19.68
N ALA A 275 15.08 -27.28 -18.66
CA ALA A 275 15.86 -28.40 -18.17
C ALA A 275 14.99 -29.66 -18.15
N GLY A 276 15.60 -30.82 -18.37
CA GLY A 276 14.85 -32.07 -18.44
C GLY A 276 15.63 -33.28 -17.96
N ILE A 277 14.89 -34.32 -17.61
CA ILE A 277 15.44 -35.59 -17.12
C ILE A 277 14.59 -36.77 -17.61
N GLN A 278 15.25 -37.89 -17.85
CA GLN A 278 14.64 -39.19 -18.10
C GLN A 278 14.77 -40.05 -16.84
N SER A 279 13.68 -40.64 -16.38
CA SER A 279 13.68 -41.49 -15.19
C SER A 279 12.60 -42.56 -15.23
N SER A 280 12.87 -43.74 -14.65
CA SER A 280 11.81 -44.72 -14.36
C SER A 280 11.15 -44.36 -13.02
N LEU A 281 9.82 -44.25 -13.03
CA LEU A 281 8.97 -43.89 -11.91
C LEU A 281 8.09 -45.08 -11.53
N PRO A 282 8.40 -45.82 -10.46
CA PRO A 282 7.51 -46.85 -9.91
C PRO A 282 6.20 -46.24 -9.36
N PRO A 283 5.17 -47.07 -9.11
CA PRO A 283 3.94 -46.64 -8.46
C PRO A 283 4.19 -45.88 -7.15
N GLY A 284 3.58 -44.70 -7.00
CA GLY A 284 3.67 -43.86 -5.80
C GLY A 284 5.00 -43.12 -5.63
N GLN A 285 5.98 -43.28 -6.53
CA GLN A 285 7.22 -42.50 -6.51
C GLN A 285 7.04 -41.12 -7.14
N THR A 286 7.88 -40.19 -6.68
CA THR A 286 7.89 -38.79 -7.11
C THR A 286 9.20 -38.46 -7.83
N LEU A 287 9.09 -37.85 -9.01
CA LEU A 287 10.17 -37.08 -9.63
C LEU A 287 9.98 -35.61 -9.28
N GLU A 288 11.02 -34.98 -8.77
CA GLU A 288 11.00 -33.56 -8.43
C GLU A 288 12.02 -32.80 -9.28
N LEU A 289 11.58 -31.67 -9.85
CA LEU A 289 12.43 -30.72 -10.54
C LEU A 289 12.40 -29.41 -9.76
N TYR A 290 13.57 -28.98 -9.31
CA TYR A 290 13.79 -27.67 -8.71
C TYR A 290 14.47 -26.78 -9.74
N SER A 291 14.02 -25.54 -9.85
CA SER A 291 14.70 -24.53 -10.67
C SER A 291 14.73 -23.18 -9.99
N ILE A 292 15.77 -22.41 -10.32
CA ILE A 292 15.99 -21.05 -9.83
C ILE A 292 16.27 -20.12 -11.01
N TYR A 293 15.61 -18.96 -11.02
CA TYR A 293 15.78 -17.90 -12.03
C TYR A 293 16.04 -16.59 -11.30
N GLY A 294 17.16 -15.92 -11.57
CA GLY A 294 17.52 -14.74 -10.79
C GLY A 294 18.48 -13.78 -11.47
N TYR A 295 18.92 -12.79 -10.70
CA TYR A 295 19.92 -11.81 -11.09
C TYR A 295 21.10 -11.84 -10.11
N VAL A 296 22.31 -11.73 -10.63
CA VAL A 296 23.53 -11.47 -9.85
C VAL A 296 24.25 -10.25 -10.40
N ALA A 297 24.79 -9.43 -9.50
CA ALA A 297 25.48 -8.20 -9.87
C ALA A 297 26.85 -8.45 -10.53
N ASN A 298 27.50 -9.58 -10.25
CA ASN A 298 28.80 -9.95 -10.80
C ASN A 298 29.11 -11.45 -10.66
N ASN A 299 30.17 -11.90 -11.33
CA ASN A 299 30.61 -13.30 -11.32
C ASN A 299 31.02 -13.81 -9.93
N THR A 300 31.58 -12.95 -9.07
CA THR A 300 31.95 -13.34 -7.70
C THR A 300 30.72 -13.74 -6.89
N GLN A 301 29.62 -12.99 -7.03
CA GLN A 301 28.35 -13.33 -6.40
C GLN A 301 27.78 -14.65 -6.95
N LEU A 302 27.87 -14.87 -8.28
CA LEU A 302 27.43 -16.11 -8.93
C LEU A 302 28.17 -17.33 -8.38
N GLN A 303 29.51 -17.28 -8.34
CA GLN A 303 30.36 -18.38 -7.86
C GLN A 303 30.08 -18.72 -6.39
N LYS A 304 29.75 -17.72 -5.58
CA LYS A 304 29.37 -17.93 -4.17
C LYS A 304 28.00 -18.58 -4.01
N ALA A 305 27.06 -18.28 -4.89
CA ALA A 305 25.67 -18.75 -4.80
C ALA A 305 25.47 -20.15 -5.41
N ALA A 306 26.13 -20.42 -6.54
CA ALA A 306 25.95 -21.62 -7.35
C ALA A 306 26.01 -22.97 -6.59
N PRO A 307 26.93 -23.20 -5.63
CA PRO A 307 27.03 -24.49 -4.95
C PRO A 307 25.75 -24.91 -4.22
N ASN A 308 24.95 -23.95 -3.76
CA ASN A 308 23.70 -24.24 -3.03
C ASN A 308 22.62 -24.83 -3.94
N TRP A 309 22.65 -24.54 -5.24
CA TRP A 309 21.61 -24.94 -6.19
C TRP A 309 21.71 -26.42 -6.59
N HIS A 310 22.75 -27.12 -6.11
CA HIS A 310 22.96 -28.55 -6.33
C HIS A 310 22.38 -29.41 -5.19
N SER A 311 21.60 -28.81 -4.27
CA SER A 311 21.00 -29.50 -3.12
C SER A 311 19.50 -29.31 -3.10
N ALA A 312 18.73 -30.40 -3.16
CA ALA A 312 17.26 -30.31 -3.07
C ALA A 312 16.82 -29.84 -1.67
N GLN A 313 17.53 -30.28 -0.63
CA GLN A 313 17.31 -29.84 0.75
C GLN A 313 17.37 -28.32 0.87
N TRP A 314 18.34 -27.66 0.21
CA TRP A 314 18.44 -26.20 0.23
C TRP A 314 17.18 -25.53 -0.34
N PHE A 315 16.65 -26.01 -1.47
CA PHE A 315 15.40 -25.49 -2.02
C PHE A 315 14.24 -25.64 -1.04
N GLU A 316 14.07 -26.83 -0.47
CA GLU A 316 12.98 -27.12 0.48
C GLU A 316 13.05 -26.22 1.72
N GLU A 317 14.25 -26.01 2.26
CA GLU A 317 14.50 -25.08 3.35
C GLU A 317 14.14 -23.65 2.97
N LYS A 318 14.45 -23.21 1.74
CA LYS A 318 14.10 -21.87 1.24
C LYS A 318 12.60 -21.69 1.02
N PHE A 319 11.89 -22.68 0.48
CA PHE A 319 10.41 -22.65 0.41
C PHE A 319 9.79 -22.48 1.80
N MET A 320 10.22 -23.28 2.77
CA MET A 320 9.74 -23.16 4.16
C MET A 320 10.15 -21.84 4.81
N ALA A 321 11.37 -21.35 4.56
CA ALA A 321 11.84 -20.08 5.10
C ALA A 321 11.05 -18.90 4.53
N TYR A 322 10.67 -18.96 3.24
CA TYR A 322 9.87 -17.91 2.60
C TYR A 322 8.48 -17.82 3.22
N GLN A 323 7.82 -18.96 3.41
CA GLN A 323 6.52 -19.04 4.10
C GLN A 323 6.60 -18.44 5.51
N ARG A 324 7.55 -18.91 6.34
CA ARG A 324 7.75 -18.40 7.71
C ARG A 324 8.01 -16.89 7.75
N LEU A 325 8.72 -16.38 6.76
CA LEU A 325 9.05 -14.96 6.67
C LEU A 325 7.81 -14.10 6.33
N VAL A 326 6.95 -14.56 5.43
CA VAL A 326 5.67 -13.90 5.12
C VAL A 326 4.74 -13.95 6.33
N ASP A 327 4.66 -15.09 7.02
CA ASP A 327 3.84 -15.22 8.24
C ASP A 327 4.33 -14.31 9.36
N LYS A 328 5.66 -14.21 9.56
CA LYS A 328 6.25 -13.28 10.53
C LYS A 328 5.94 -11.81 10.24
N ALA A 329 5.79 -11.43 8.97
CA ALA A 329 5.47 -10.05 8.59
C ALA A 329 4.04 -9.62 8.97
N VAL A 330 3.14 -10.58 9.27
CA VAL A 330 1.74 -10.32 9.66
C VAL A 330 1.42 -10.73 11.10
N GLU A 331 2.35 -11.38 11.80
CA GLU A 331 2.20 -11.83 13.18
C GLU A 331 1.55 -10.80 14.12
N PRO A 332 1.91 -9.49 14.10
CA PRO A 332 1.29 -8.49 14.98
C PRO A 332 -0.21 -8.24 14.76
N TYR A 333 -0.80 -8.78 13.69
CA TYR A 333 -2.19 -8.56 13.29
C TYR A 333 -3.04 -9.83 13.38
N ILE A 334 -2.44 -10.96 13.78
CA ILE A 334 -3.13 -12.25 13.80
C ILE A 334 -4.26 -12.22 14.83
N MET A 335 -5.39 -12.81 14.44
CA MET A 335 -6.50 -13.14 15.32
C MET A 335 -7.00 -14.55 15.01
N HIS A 336 -7.64 -15.16 16.01
CA HIS A 336 -8.27 -16.47 15.94
C HIS A 336 -9.68 -16.38 16.50
N THR A 337 -10.66 -16.55 15.63
CA THR A 337 -12.09 -16.47 15.91
C THR A 337 -12.79 -17.77 15.51
N ALA A 338 -14.09 -17.86 15.74
CA ALA A 338 -14.92 -18.92 15.15
C ALA A 338 -15.11 -18.74 13.63
N GLN A 339 -14.74 -17.59 13.06
CA GLN A 339 -14.88 -17.25 11.65
C GLN A 339 -13.52 -17.27 10.95
N ALA A 340 -13.05 -18.46 10.60
CA ALA A 340 -11.72 -18.62 10.03
C ALA A 340 -11.50 -17.90 8.67
N ASP A 341 -12.56 -17.52 7.94
CA ASP A 341 -12.44 -16.74 6.69
C ASP A 341 -12.12 -15.27 6.99
N LEU A 342 -12.72 -14.73 8.07
CA LEU A 342 -12.40 -13.41 8.58
C LEU A 342 -10.96 -13.35 9.10
N ASP A 343 -10.49 -14.40 9.79
CA ASP A 343 -9.10 -14.50 10.26
C ASP A 343 -8.10 -14.47 9.09
N ALA A 344 -8.36 -15.28 8.05
CA ALA A 344 -7.52 -15.34 6.85
C ALA A 344 -7.52 -14.00 6.08
N TYR A 345 -8.69 -13.37 5.96
CA TYR A 345 -8.84 -12.05 5.37
C TYR A 345 -8.10 -10.96 6.16
N THR A 346 -8.13 -10.99 7.50
CA THR A 346 -7.35 -10.07 8.34
C THR A 346 -5.86 -10.21 8.08
N ALA A 347 -5.34 -11.44 8.07
CA ALA A 347 -3.92 -11.71 7.83
C ALA A 347 -3.47 -11.26 6.43
N GLN A 348 -4.27 -11.51 5.40
CA GLN A 348 -3.97 -11.06 4.04
C GLN A 348 -4.06 -9.53 3.91
N THR A 349 -5.04 -8.90 4.58
CA THR A 349 -5.18 -7.44 4.63
C THR A 349 -3.99 -6.78 5.34
N ALA A 350 -3.50 -7.38 6.42
CA ALA A 350 -2.28 -6.97 7.11
C ALA A 350 -1.06 -7.05 6.22
N LEU A 351 -0.90 -8.14 5.45
CA LEU A 351 0.18 -8.27 4.48
C LEU A 351 0.15 -7.14 3.45
N ASP A 352 -1.02 -6.86 2.87
CA ASP A 352 -1.15 -5.82 1.85
C ASP A 352 -0.95 -4.41 2.42
N ASN A 353 -1.37 -4.15 3.66
CA ASN A 353 -1.06 -2.90 4.37
C ASN A 353 0.45 -2.76 4.58
N THR A 354 1.12 -3.84 5.00
CA THR A 354 2.58 -3.90 5.17
C THR A 354 3.33 -3.69 3.86
N LEU A 355 2.88 -4.26 2.74
CA LEU A 355 3.54 -4.05 1.44
C LEU A 355 3.36 -2.62 0.93
N ARG A 356 2.24 -1.96 1.24
CA ARG A 356 1.97 -0.60 0.77
C ARG A 356 2.55 0.49 1.68
N GLY A 357 2.56 0.28 3.00
CA GLY A 357 3.09 1.23 4.00
C GLY A 357 4.50 0.90 4.50
N GLY A 358 4.87 -0.38 4.51
CA GLY A 358 6.09 -0.93 5.10
C GLY A 358 5.88 -1.46 6.52
N MET A 359 6.71 -2.42 6.94
CA MET A 359 6.73 -2.99 8.29
C MET A 359 7.69 -2.20 9.19
N PRO A 360 7.24 -1.66 10.34
CA PRO A 360 8.10 -0.87 11.21
C PRO A 360 9.13 -1.73 11.96
N MET A 361 10.41 -1.39 11.80
CA MET A 361 11.53 -1.86 12.61
C MET A 361 11.87 -0.78 13.64
N VAL A 362 11.86 -1.14 14.92
CA VAL A 362 12.00 -0.18 16.03
C VAL A 362 13.22 -0.49 16.88
N TRP A 363 14.16 0.46 16.96
CA TRP A 363 15.33 0.42 17.84
C TRP A 363 15.25 1.52 18.89
N GLY A 364 15.95 1.34 20.02
CA GLY A 364 15.97 2.31 21.12
C GLY A 364 14.68 2.36 21.95
N ARG A 365 14.62 3.36 22.85
CA ARG A 365 13.49 3.68 23.73
C ARG A 365 13.36 5.19 23.94
N GLY A 366 12.13 5.67 24.14
CA GLY A 366 11.84 7.09 24.37
C GLY A 366 12.37 7.98 23.26
N LYS A 367 13.12 9.04 23.59
CA LYS A 367 13.73 9.96 22.61
C LYS A 367 14.84 9.33 21.74
N SER A 368 15.36 8.17 22.15
CA SER A 368 16.33 7.40 21.34
C SER A 368 15.66 6.44 20.35
N THR A 369 14.32 6.39 20.31
CA THR A 369 13.60 5.54 19.37
C THR A 369 13.95 5.90 17.93
N ARG A 370 14.23 4.88 17.12
CA ARG A 370 14.47 4.99 15.68
C ARG A 370 13.57 3.99 14.96
N VAL A 371 12.85 4.46 13.95
CA VAL A 371 11.91 3.66 13.16
C VAL A 371 12.38 3.61 11.71
N TYR A 372 12.39 2.42 11.13
CA TYR A 372 12.68 2.20 9.71
C TYR A 372 11.70 1.19 9.14
N HIS A 373 11.16 1.43 7.94
CA HIS A 373 10.13 0.57 7.37
C HIS A 373 10.68 -0.34 6.28
N LEU A 374 10.50 -1.64 6.44
CA LEU A 374 10.87 -2.66 5.46
C LEU A 374 9.71 -2.98 4.50
N TYR A 375 10.04 -3.46 3.30
CA TYR A 375 9.10 -4.07 2.33
C TYR A 375 8.06 -3.14 1.69
N SER A 376 8.08 -1.84 1.99
CA SER A 376 7.21 -0.88 1.30
C SER A 376 7.46 -0.89 -0.20
N ARG A 377 6.41 -0.75 -0.99
CA ARG A 377 6.48 -0.60 -2.45
C ARG A 377 5.31 0.20 -2.99
N LYS A 378 5.52 0.88 -4.12
CA LYS A 378 4.43 1.45 -4.90
C LYS A 378 3.58 0.34 -5.51
N HIS A 379 2.28 0.58 -5.55
CA HIS A 379 1.23 -0.40 -5.82
C HIS A 379 0.92 -0.54 -7.32
N GLY A 380 1.91 -0.44 -8.20
CA GLY A 380 1.77 -0.83 -9.61
C GLY A 380 1.75 -2.34 -9.78
N ASP A 381 0.89 -2.84 -10.67
CA ASP A 381 0.74 -4.26 -11.00
C ASP A 381 0.10 -4.44 -12.39
N MET A 382 -0.27 -5.66 -12.78
CA MET A 382 -0.81 -5.92 -14.13
C MET A 382 -2.20 -5.32 -14.37
N GLU A 383 -3.00 -5.08 -13.32
CA GLU A 383 -4.33 -4.44 -13.40
C GLU A 383 -4.26 -2.94 -13.12
N ARG A 384 -3.15 -2.46 -12.54
CA ARG A 384 -2.75 -1.06 -12.38
C ARG A 384 -1.53 -0.74 -13.24
N ASP A 385 -1.60 -1.07 -14.52
CA ASP A 385 -0.48 -0.95 -15.47
C ASP A 385 -0.03 0.49 -15.76
N TYR A 386 -0.91 1.46 -15.46
CA TYR A 386 -0.62 2.89 -15.46
C TYR A 386 0.25 3.34 -14.26
N ASN A 387 0.34 2.55 -13.19
CA ASN A 387 1.17 2.83 -12.04
C ASN A 387 2.52 2.11 -12.14
N ASP A 388 3.59 2.78 -11.72
CA ASP A 388 4.90 2.14 -11.57
C ASP A 388 5.00 1.35 -10.25
N PHE A 389 5.95 0.43 -10.18
CA PHE A 389 6.33 -0.26 -8.95
C PHE A 389 7.85 -0.34 -8.80
N PHE A 390 8.31 -0.32 -7.56
CA PHE A 390 9.73 -0.37 -7.23
C PHE A 390 9.97 -1.18 -5.96
N LEU A 391 10.87 -2.15 -6.04
CA LEU A 391 11.38 -2.92 -4.92
C LEU A 391 12.90 -2.70 -4.86
N SER A 392 13.41 -2.08 -3.79
CA SER A 392 14.84 -1.77 -3.71
C SER A 392 15.67 -3.06 -3.80
N PRO A 393 16.64 -3.18 -4.72
CA PRO A 393 17.46 -4.38 -4.92
C PRO A 393 18.60 -4.46 -3.88
N THR A 394 18.30 -4.17 -2.62
CA THR A 394 19.27 -4.13 -1.51
C THR A 394 18.79 -4.98 -0.35
N ARG A 395 19.72 -5.36 0.54
CA ARG A 395 19.33 -5.80 1.89
C ARG A 395 18.60 -4.66 2.60
N TRP A 396 17.79 -4.99 3.61
CA TRP A 396 16.94 -4.03 4.32
C TRP A 396 16.08 -3.20 3.35
N SER A 397 15.52 -3.86 2.33
CA SER A 397 14.80 -3.23 1.24
C SER A 397 13.61 -2.39 1.72
N THR A 398 13.57 -1.15 1.25
CA THR A 398 12.47 -0.20 1.41
C THR A 398 12.20 0.48 0.07
N GLY A 399 10.96 0.53 -0.36
CA GLY A 399 10.54 1.24 -1.57
C GLY A 399 9.82 2.54 -1.26
N PHE A 400 9.61 3.36 -2.30
CA PHE A 400 8.87 4.61 -2.20
C PHE A 400 7.36 4.39 -2.44
N GLY A 401 6.56 5.38 -2.05
CA GLY A 401 5.11 5.40 -2.27
C GLY A 401 4.58 6.83 -2.30
N ASN A 402 3.29 6.99 -2.57
CA ASN A 402 2.65 8.30 -2.50
C ASN A 402 2.32 8.65 -1.04
N TYR A 403 2.34 9.94 -0.72
CA TYR A 403 2.15 10.50 0.61
C TYR A 403 0.90 9.94 1.30
N ARG A 404 -0.26 10.05 0.65
CA ARG A 404 -1.53 9.55 1.17
C ARG A 404 -1.48 8.07 1.50
N ASP A 405 -0.97 7.25 0.57
CA ASP A 405 -0.98 5.81 0.72
C ASP A 405 -0.16 5.39 1.94
N MET A 406 1.09 5.86 2.02
CA MET A 406 2.00 5.51 3.10
C MET A 406 1.51 6.07 4.45
N ASN A 407 0.98 7.29 4.47
CA ASN A 407 0.42 7.91 5.68
C ASN A 407 -0.75 7.07 6.22
N GLN A 408 -1.70 6.73 5.35
CA GLN A 408 -2.86 5.90 5.71
C GLN A 408 -2.45 4.54 6.24
N ASN A 409 -1.53 3.83 5.57
CA ASN A 409 -1.15 2.48 6.02
C ASN A 409 -0.40 2.49 7.35
N ARG A 410 0.47 3.48 7.58
CA ARG A 410 1.30 3.58 8.80
C ARG A 410 0.54 4.08 10.02
N ARG A 411 -0.70 4.54 9.88
CA ARG A 411 -1.52 4.97 11.03
C ARG A 411 -1.80 3.85 12.02
N ILE A 412 -1.77 2.59 11.55
CA ILE A 412 -1.99 1.42 12.39
C ILE A 412 -0.75 1.04 13.21
N ASP A 413 0.44 1.52 12.82
CA ASP A 413 1.72 1.12 13.42
C ASP A 413 1.72 1.32 14.94
N VAL A 414 1.17 2.43 15.43
CA VAL A 414 1.11 2.72 16.87
C VAL A 414 0.18 1.77 17.64
N ALA A 415 -0.85 1.24 16.98
CA ALA A 415 -1.82 0.31 17.58
C ALA A 415 -1.30 -1.13 17.61
N VAL A 416 -0.36 -1.50 16.74
CA VAL A 416 0.25 -2.85 16.74
C VAL A 416 1.63 -2.89 17.41
N GLN A 417 2.37 -1.78 17.34
CA GLN A 417 3.69 -1.62 17.90
C GLN A 417 3.82 -0.24 18.57
N PRO A 418 3.29 -0.04 19.79
CA PRO A 418 3.30 1.26 20.47
C PRO A 418 4.68 1.88 20.68
N ARG A 419 5.76 1.08 20.61
CA ARG A 419 7.14 1.58 20.65
C ARG A 419 7.49 2.51 19.49
N VAL A 420 6.73 2.48 18.38
CA VAL A 420 6.83 3.47 17.29
C VAL A 420 6.58 4.89 17.81
N ASN A 421 5.75 5.04 18.86
CA ASN A 421 5.44 6.32 19.52
C ASN A 421 5.01 7.39 18.48
N SER A 422 5.50 8.64 18.60
CA SER A 422 5.16 9.74 17.70
C SER A 422 5.93 9.74 16.36
N ALA A 423 6.81 8.77 16.10
CA ALA A 423 7.75 8.83 14.97
C ALA A 423 7.07 8.99 13.59
N ILE A 424 5.91 8.36 13.39
CA ILE A 424 5.13 8.49 12.14
C ILE A 424 4.54 9.90 12.01
N ILE A 425 4.07 10.47 13.11
CA ILE A 425 3.56 11.86 13.14
C ILE A 425 4.70 12.82 12.78
N HIS A 426 5.88 12.68 13.39
CA HIS A 426 7.06 13.48 13.03
C HIS A 426 7.39 13.36 11.54
N GLN A 427 7.48 12.13 11.01
CA GLN A 427 7.80 11.92 9.60
C GLN A 427 6.87 12.71 8.65
N PHE A 428 5.56 12.59 8.83
CA PHE A 428 4.60 13.20 7.89
C PHE A 428 4.30 14.67 8.17
N MET A 429 4.40 15.10 9.43
CA MET A 429 4.30 16.53 9.79
C MET A 429 5.55 17.29 9.35
N ASP A 430 6.75 16.70 9.40
CA ASP A 430 7.98 17.32 8.88
C ASP A 430 7.84 17.71 7.41
N PHE A 431 7.13 16.89 6.62
CA PHE A 431 6.85 17.14 5.21
C PHE A 431 5.82 18.25 4.92
N ILE A 432 5.09 18.73 5.94
CA ILE A 432 4.18 19.86 5.76
C ILE A 432 5.01 21.13 5.55
N GLN A 433 4.79 21.76 4.39
CA GLN A 433 5.41 23.02 3.99
C GLN A 433 4.75 24.20 4.73
N PRO A 434 5.45 25.35 4.86
CA PRO A 434 4.87 26.55 5.48
C PRO A 434 3.57 27.01 4.81
N ASP A 435 3.39 26.75 3.52
CA ASP A 435 2.17 27.05 2.77
C ASP A 435 1.06 25.98 2.90
N GLY A 436 1.24 25.02 3.81
CA GLY A 436 0.23 24.03 4.19
C GLY A 436 0.04 22.87 3.20
N TYR A 437 0.94 22.68 2.23
CA TYR A 437 0.96 21.52 1.34
C TYR A 437 2.12 20.57 1.66
N ASN A 438 2.30 19.51 0.88
CA ASN A 438 3.32 18.49 1.09
C ASN A 438 3.78 17.87 -0.23
N PRO A 439 5.00 17.30 -0.31
CA PRO A 439 5.45 16.52 -1.45
C PRO A 439 4.55 15.29 -1.67
N LEU A 440 4.53 14.79 -2.91
CA LEU A 440 3.76 13.60 -3.27
C LEU A 440 4.53 12.31 -3.00
N ILE A 441 5.79 12.23 -3.43
CA ILE A 441 6.54 10.97 -3.40
C ILE A 441 7.33 10.91 -2.10
N VAL A 442 7.05 9.91 -1.28
CA VAL A 442 7.77 9.64 -0.03
C VAL A 442 8.72 8.46 -0.26
N HIS A 443 10.01 8.69 -0.01
CA HIS A 443 11.08 7.72 -0.20
C HIS A 443 11.43 7.03 1.12
N GLY A 444 12.27 5.99 1.05
CA GLY A 444 12.93 5.45 2.22
C GLY A 444 13.84 6.50 2.86
N GLY A 445 13.65 6.77 4.15
CA GLY A 445 14.51 7.70 4.89
C GLY A 445 15.92 7.15 5.12
N ALA A 446 16.82 8.03 5.49
CA ALA A 446 18.21 7.73 5.84
C ALA A 446 18.53 8.21 7.25
N PHE A 447 19.70 7.82 7.75
CA PHE A 447 20.27 8.33 8.98
C PHE A 447 21.48 9.19 8.64
N GLN A 448 21.69 10.27 9.38
CA GLN A 448 22.87 11.12 9.21
C GLN A 448 23.64 11.24 10.52
N LEU A 449 24.96 11.04 10.43
CA LEU A 449 25.91 11.34 11.52
C LEU A 449 26.52 12.71 11.28
N SER A 450 26.58 13.53 12.33
CA SER A 450 27.42 14.73 12.31
C SER A 450 28.89 14.34 12.18
N THR A 451 29.74 15.24 11.68
CA THR A 451 31.18 14.97 11.46
C THR A 451 31.88 14.40 12.71
N GLY A 452 31.56 14.94 13.89
CA GLY A 452 32.12 14.47 15.16
C GLY A 452 31.64 13.08 15.57
N GLU A 453 30.34 12.80 15.41
CA GLU A 453 29.77 11.49 15.72
C GLU A 453 30.21 10.42 14.70
N ARG A 454 30.34 10.79 13.42
CA ARG A 454 30.89 9.92 12.37
C ARG A 454 32.28 9.40 12.74
N ALA A 455 33.17 10.29 13.20
CA ALA A 455 34.51 9.88 13.62
C ALA A 455 34.51 8.89 14.81
N LYS A 456 33.60 9.08 15.78
CA LYS A 456 33.43 8.17 16.91
C LYS A 456 32.91 6.80 16.46
N VAL A 457 31.87 6.78 15.63
CA VAL A 457 31.28 5.54 15.10
C VAL A 457 32.31 4.76 14.29
N LEU A 458 33.03 5.39 13.37
CA LEU A 458 34.04 4.72 12.54
C LEU A 458 35.22 4.17 13.35
N LYS A 459 35.53 4.78 14.50
CA LYS A 459 36.55 4.25 15.43
C LYS A 459 36.08 2.95 16.11
N SER A 460 34.81 2.87 16.49
CA SER A 460 34.22 1.67 17.10
C SER A 460 33.90 0.58 16.07
N PHE A 461 33.58 0.98 14.84
CA PHE A 461 33.18 0.09 13.74
C PHE A 461 34.06 0.33 12.49
N PRO A 462 35.34 -0.08 12.50
CA PRO A 462 36.30 0.26 11.44
C PRO A 462 36.02 -0.38 10.07
N LYS A 463 35.15 -1.40 10.03
CA LYS A 463 34.70 -2.03 8.76
C LYS A 463 33.56 -1.26 8.10
N LEU A 464 32.92 -0.34 8.81
CA LEU A 464 31.84 0.47 8.27
C LEU A 464 32.43 1.52 7.33
N GLN A 465 31.97 1.53 6.09
CA GLN A 465 32.28 2.60 5.15
C GLN A 465 31.04 3.47 5.00
N LEU A 466 31.18 4.76 5.30
CA LEU A 466 30.11 5.73 5.16
C LEU A 466 30.50 6.81 4.15
N PRO A 467 29.55 7.31 3.35
CA PRO A 467 29.68 8.57 2.62
C PRO A 467 30.28 9.72 3.45
N GLU A 468 30.89 10.69 2.78
CA GLU A 468 31.53 11.85 3.42
C GLU A 468 30.52 12.74 4.16
N ASP A 469 29.32 12.87 3.62
CA ASP A 469 28.18 13.60 4.22
C ASP A 469 27.57 12.90 5.45
N GLY A 470 28.08 11.70 5.79
CA GLY A 470 27.63 10.91 6.93
C GLY A 470 26.26 10.27 6.77
N MET A 471 25.64 10.30 5.58
CA MET A 471 24.37 9.66 5.30
C MET A 471 24.52 8.15 5.13
N PHE A 472 23.60 7.37 5.70
CA PHE A 472 23.59 5.93 5.56
C PHE A 472 22.21 5.34 5.81
N THR A 473 22.05 4.07 5.45
CA THR A 473 20.84 3.28 5.68
C THR A 473 21.21 1.97 6.37
N PRO A 474 20.25 1.21 6.92
CA PRO A 474 20.51 -0.12 7.45
C PRO A 474 21.17 -1.08 6.43
N ALA A 475 20.99 -0.85 5.12
CA ALA A 475 21.66 -1.61 4.06
C ALA A 475 23.19 -1.45 4.13
N HIS A 476 23.70 -0.24 4.35
CA HIS A 476 25.14 0.02 4.51
C HIS A 476 25.73 -0.73 5.71
N LEU A 477 24.97 -0.79 6.82
CA LEU A 477 25.38 -1.55 8.01
C LEU A 477 25.43 -3.06 7.71
N ALA A 478 24.44 -3.57 6.98
CA ALA A 478 24.38 -4.98 6.59
C ALA A 478 25.48 -5.36 5.59
N GLU A 479 25.86 -4.47 4.67
CA GLU A 479 26.98 -4.66 3.74
C GLU A 479 28.33 -4.72 4.47
N ALA A 480 28.49 -3.91 5.52
CA ALA A 480 29.64 -3.98 6.43
C ALA A 480 29.62 -5.20 7.36
N ASN A 481 28.60 -6.07 7.27
CA ASN A 481 28.36 -7.23 8.13
C ASN A 481 28.27 -6.87 9.62
N ILE A 482 27.67 -5.72 9.94
CA ILE A 482 27.33 -5.32 11.30
C ILE A 482 26.06 -6.07 11.72
N ALA A 483 26.07 -6.64 12.91
CA ALA A 483 24.94 -7.40 13.43
C ALA A 483 23.77 -6.44 13.80
N PRO A 484 22.51 -6.80 13.55
CA PRO A 484 21.35 -5.94 13.86
C PRO A 484 21.27 -5.47 15.33
N GLU A 485 21.77 -6.28 16.26
CA GLU A 485 21.89 -6.00 17.68
C GLU A 485 22.85 -4.85 18.01
N ASP A 486 23.82 -4.57 17.12
CA ASP A 486 24.75 -3.43 17.25
C ASP A 486 24.20 -2.15 16.60
N PHE A 487 23.12 -2.24 15.80
CA PHE A 487 22.53 -1.05 15.16
C PHE A 487 22.18 0.06 16.15
N PRO A 488 21.57 -0.21 17.32
CA PRO A 488 21.28 0.84 18.30
C PRO A 488 22.52 1.66 18.73
N ALA A 489 23.69 1.04 18.81
CA ALA A 489 24.94 1.70 19.18
C ALA A 489 25.46 2.66 18.09
N ILE A 490 24.95 2.56 16.86
CA ILE A 490 25.28 3.46 15.74
C ILE A 490 24.14 4.47 15.56
N LEU A 491 22.90 3.96 15.45
CA LEU A 491 21.70 4.77 15.21
C LEU A 491 21.40 5.75 16.35
N GLY A 492 21.83 5.44 17.58
CA GLY A 492 21.72 6.35 18.73
C GLY A 492 22.52 7.65 18.58
N HIS A 493 23.54 7.65 17.73
CA HIS A 493 24.35 8.84 17.41
C HIS A 493 23.85 9.59 16.16
N ALA A 494 22.88 9.03 15.43
CA ALA A 494 22.42 9.55 14.16
C ALA A 494 21.03 10.21 14.27
N GLU A 495 20.82 11.24 13.46
CA GLU A 495 19.50 11.84 13.21
C GLU A 495 18.81 11.08 12.07
N TYR A 496 17.51 10.81 12.20
CA TYR A 496 16.72 10.25 11.11
C TYR A 496 16.24 11.38 10.19
N LEU A 497 16.53 11.24 8.89
CA LEU A 497 16.14 12.15 7.83
C LEU A 497 15.13 11.45 6.91
N PRO A 498 13.84 11.79 7.02
CA PRO A 498 12.86 11.31 6.05
C PRO A 498 13.10 11.99 4.70
N ALA A 499 12.86 11.28 3.60
CA ALA A 499 13.10 11.78 2.26
C ALA A 499 11.80 11.82 1.44
N ALA A 500 11.61 12.89 0.68
CA ALA A 500 10.47 13.06 -0.21
C ALA A 500 10.84 13.96 -1.40
N SER A 501 10.09 13.86 -2.48
CA SER A 501 10.25 14.72 -3.65
C SER A 501 8.91 15.22 -4.16
N PHE A 502 8.94 16.37 -4.84
CA PHE A 502 7.80 16.83 -5.61
C PHE A 502 7.39 15.75 -6.64
N GLY A 503 6.09 15.65 -6.89
CA GLY A 503 5.50 14.75 -7.88
C GLY A 503 4.75 15.56 -8.92
N GLU A 504 3.51 15.20 -9.24
CA GLU A 504 2.76 15.91 -10.26
C GLU A 504 1.99 17.12 -9.71
N GLY A 505 1.96 17.38 -8.40
CA GLY A 505 1.26 18.52 -7.82
C GLY A 505 0.95 18.38 -6.33
N TYR A 506 0.07 19.24 -5.83
CA TYR A 506 -0.37 19.25 -4.43
C TYR A 506 -1.87 18.97 -4.32
N TRP A 507 -2.24 17.85 -3.72
CA TRP A 507 -3.64 17.46 -3.53
C TRP A 507 -4.24 18.16 -2.32
N VAL A 508 -5.52 18.52 -2.44
CA VAL A 508 -6.22 19.34 -1.43
C VAL A 508 -6.53 18.57 -0.13
N ASP A 509 -6.53 17.23 -0.17
CA ASP A 509 -6.90 16.34 0.95
C ASP A 509 -5.69 15.80 1.74
N HIS A 510 -4.47 15.86 1.21
CA HIS A 510 -3.31 15.15 1.79
C HIS A 510 -3.03 15.46 3.27
N TRP A 511 -3.19 16.72 3.68
CA TRP A 511 -2.94 17.14 5.05
C TRP A 511 -3.93 16.53 6.05
N THR A 512 -5.12 16.09 5.60
CA THR A 512 -6.19 15.57 6.47
C THR A 512 -5.83 14.22 7.11
N TYR A 513 -4.97 13.44 6.45
CA TYR A 513 -4.53 12.13 6.94
C TYR A 513 -3.62 12.25 8.17
N ASN A 514 -2.93 13.38 8.34
CA ASN A 514 -2.15 13.63 9.56
C ASN A 514 -3.02 13.69 10.81
N LEU A 515 -4.28 14.13 10.68
CA LEU A 515 -5.23 14.11 11.79
C LEU A 515 -5.55 12.68 12.21
N ASP A 516 -5.67 11.76 11.25
CA ASP A 516 -5.91 10.35 11.55
C ASP A 516 -4.70 9.72 12.28
N LEU A 517 -3.46 10.14 11.99
CA LEU A 517 -2.26 9.72 12.75
C LEU A 517 -2.32 10.20 14.20
N ILE A 518 -2.72 11.47 14.42
CA ILE A 518 -2.86 12.06 15.76
C ILE A 518 -3.97 11.34 16.52
N ASP A 519 -5.12 11.09 15.90
CA ASP A 519 -6.24 10.36 16.50
C ASP A 519 -5.82 8.95 16.94
N GLN A 520 -5.11 8.20 16.10
CA GLN A 520 -4.62 6.87 16.46
C GLN A 520 -3.56 6.91 17.57
N TYR A 521 -2.68 7.92 17.56
CA TYR A 521 -1.72 8.08 18.65
C TYR A 521 -2.42 8.37 19.98
N LEU A 522 -3.34 9.35 20.01
CA LEU A 522 -4.04 9.76 21.23
C LEU A 522 -5.00 8.68 21.75
N ARG A 523 -5.46 7.77 20.88
CA ARG A 523 -6.19 6.58 21.32
C ARG A 523 -5.33 5.64 22.16
N ILE A 524 -4.03 5.55 21.87
CA ILE A 524 -3.08 4.67 22.56
C ILE A 524 -2.26 5.40 23.63
N PHE A 525 -2.07 6.71 23.52
CA PHE A 525 -1.31 7.58 24.43
C PHE A 525 -2.07 8.87 24.78
N PRO A 526 -3.32 8.79 25.29
CA PRO A 526 -4.08 9.99 25.64
C PRO A 526 -3.41 10.79 26.78
N ASP A 527 -2.65 10.09 27.63
CA ASP A 527 -1.83 10.63 28.71
C ASP A 527 -0.65 11.51 28.24
N ARG A 528 -0.33 11.48 26.94
CA ARG A 528 0.79 12.24 26.34
C ARG A 528 0.32 13.33 25.37
N ALA A 529 -0.96 13.69 25.38
CA ALA A 529 -1.50 14.71 24.49
C ALA A 529 -0.77 16.06 24.59
N GLU A 530 -0.48 16.49 25.82
CA GLU A 530 0.24 17.73 26.11
C GLU A 530 1.68 17.69 25.58
N GLU A 531 2.41 16.60 25.84
CA GLU A 531 3.78 16.39 25.37
C GLU A 531 3.84 16.35 23.84
N LEU A 532 2.89 15.66 23.19
CA LEU A 532 2.84 15.56 21.73
C LEU A 532 2.72 16.93 21.05
N LEU A 533 1.91 17.83 21.63
CA LEU A 533 1.57 19.11 21.02
C LEU A 533 2.53 20.23 21.37
N PHE A 534 2.89 20.33 22.65
CA PHE A 534 3.60 21.46 23.24
C PHE A 534 4.94 21.06 23.86
N GLY A 535 5.40 19.83 23.59
CA GLY A 535 6.73 19.36 23.98
C GLY A 535 7.86 20.10 23.28
N GLU A 536 8.92 19.38 22.92
CA GLU A 536 10.07 20.00 22.27
C GLU A 536 9.75 20.49 20.85
N ALA A 537 10.33 21.63 20.46
CA ALA A 537 10.24 22.14 19.11
C ALA A 537 11.26 21.42 18.22
N ASP A 538 10.92 20.20 17.78
CA ASP A 538 11.79 19.32 17.00
C ASP A 538 11.23 18.96 15.61
N TYR A 539 10.00 19.37 15.30
CA TYR A 539 9.40 19.21 13.96
C TYR A 539 10.05 20.16 12.96
N ARG A 540 10.25 19.68 11.74
CA ARG A 540 10.84 20.42 10.62
C ARG A 540 9.76 21.01 9.72
N TRP A 541 10.18 21.93 8.86
CA TRP A 541 9.40 22.41 7.73
C TRP A 541 10.07 21.97 6.44
N PHE A 542 9.31 21.33 5.56
CA PHE A 542 9.78 20.99 4.23
C PHE A 542 9.56 22.15 3.27
N ASP A 543 10.36 22.20 2.22
CA ASP A 543 10.30 23.23 1.21
C ASP A 543 10.68 22.65 -0.15
N CYS A 544 9.95 23.06 -1.19
CA CYS A 544 10.27 22.85 -2.58
C CYS A 544 10.55 24.22 -3.24
N PRO A 545 11.80 24.75 -3.19
CA PRO A 545 12.11 26.13 -3.57
C PRO A 545 11.67 26.55 -4.98
N GLY A 546 11.57 25.59 -5.91
CA GLY A 546 11.18 25.83 -7.31
C GLY A 546 9.69 25.60 -7.60
N ILE A 547 8.89 25.16 -6.63
CA ILE A 547 7.47 24.85 -6.86
C ILE A 547 6.61 25.90 -6.18
N HIS A 548 5.80 26.60 -6.97
CA HIS A 548 5.03 27.74 -6.48
C HIS A 548 3.59 27.71 -6.96
N ILE A 549 2.66 28.03 -6.05
CA ILE A 549 1.25 28.18 -6.43
C ILE A 549 1.05 29.50 -7.16
N ARG A 550 0.53 29.43 -8.39
CA ARG A 550 0.24 30.60 -9.21
C ARG A 550 -0.90 31.42 -8.60
N PRO A 551 -0.73 32.74 -8.39
CA PRO A 551 -1.81 33.62 -7.92
C PRO A 551 -3.00 33.61 -8.88
N MET A 552 -4.22 33.77 -8.34
CA MET A 552 -5.45 33.78 -9.14
C MET A 552 -5.41 34.80 -10.30
N ALA A 553 -4.81 35.96 -10.06
CA ALA A 553 -4.67 37.04 -11.05
C ALA A 553 -3.88 36.64 -12.31
N GLU A 554 -3.14 35.53 -12.28
CA GLU A 554 -2.32 35.04 -13.39
C GLU A 554 -2.83 33.74 -14.02
N ARG A 555 -3.90 33.14 -13.48
CA ARG A 555 -4.34 31.78 -13.88
C ARG A 555 -5.05 31.76 -15.21
N PHE A 556 -5.88 32.77 -15.51
CA PHE A 556 -6.75 32.73 -16.68
C PHE A 556 -6.31 33.71 -17.76
N VAL A 557 -6.34 33.25 -19.01
CA VAL A 557 -6.03 34.06 -20.19
C VAL A 557 -7.04 33.77 -21.31
N LYS A 558 -7.18 34.70 -22.25
CA LYS A 558 -7.97 34.51 -23.46
C LYS A 558 -7.08 33.98 -24.59
N THR A 559 -7.40 32.80 -25.12
CA THR A 559 -6.67 32.17 -26.24
C THR A 559 -7.67 31.65 -27.28
N ASN A 560 -7.50 32.06 -28.54
CA ASN A 560 -8.38 31.67 -29.66
C ASN A 560 -9.88 31.87 -29.36
N GLY A 561 -10.23 32.98 -28.70
CA GLY A 561 -11.60 33.32 -28.36
C GLY A 561 -12.18 32.59 -27.12
N LYS A 562 -11.45 31.62 -26.54
CA LYS A 562 -11.85 30.89 -25.33
C LYS A 562 -11.03 31.32 -24.13
N ILE A 563 -11.57 31.14 -22.92
CA ILE A 563 -10.84 31.38 -21.68
C ILE A 563 -10.24 30.06 -21.23
N VAL A 564 -8.94 30.08 -20.95
CA VAL A 564 -8.15 28.89 -20.62
C VAL A 564 -7.46 29.13 -19.29
N SER A 565 -7.48 28.12 -18.41
CA SER A 565 -6.66 28.09 -17.21
C SER A 565 -5.25 27.65 -17.55
N ARG A 566 -4.24 28.38 -17.07
CA ARG A 566 -2.83 27.97 -17.09
C ARG A 566 -2.57 26.91 -16.03
N SER A 567 -1.36 26.34 -16.02
CA SER A 567 -0.92 25.54 -14.87
C SER A 567 -1.09 26.35 -13.58
N HIS A 568 -1.69 25.70 -12.59
CA HIS A 568 -1.90 26.24 -11.25
C HIS A 568 -0.58 26.35 -10.47
N LEU A 569 0.48 25.70 -10.97
CA LEU A 569 1.82 25.76 -10.42
C LEU A 569 2.77 26.49 -11.40
N ILE A 570 3.79 27.11 -10.83
CA ILE A 570 5.03 27.51 -11.49
C ILE A 570 6.08 26.51 -11.00
N GLU A 571 6.79 25.89 -11.92
CA GLU A 571 7.71 24.79 -11.64
C GLU A 571 9.08 25.12 -12.22
N ASP A 572 10.04 25.28 -11.32
CA ASP A 572 11.46 25.34 -11.59
C ASP A 572 12.12 24.09 -10.98
N ASN A 573 13.11 23.51 -11.66
CA ASN A 573 13.78 22.30 -11.22
C ASN A 573 14.65 22.56 -9.98
N ALA A 574 14.08 22.37 -8.79
CA ALA A 574 14.79 22.42 -7.52
C ALA A 574 14.48 21.19 -6.66
N GLU A 575 15.51 20.68 -5.98
CA GLU A 575 15.34 19.58 -5.02
C GLU A 575 14.66 20.07 -3.74
N GLY A 576 13.83 19.20 -3.16
CA GLY A 576 13.17 19.49 -1.88
C GLY A 576 14.17 19.46 -0.73
N ARG A 577 13.92 20.28 0.30
CA ARG A 577 14.81 20.43 1.46
C ARG A 577 14.05 20.68 2.74
N PHE A 578 14.72 20.52 3.88
CA PHE A 578 14.20 20.96 5.18
C PHE A 578 14.76 22.33 5.54
N LEU A 579 13.92 23.20 6.09
CA LEU A 579 14.33 24.46 6.68
C LEU A 579 15.03 24.22 8.02
N ALA A 580 15.92 25.13 8.42
CA ALA A 580 16.60 25.07 9.72
C ALA A 580 15.63 25.33 10.90
N LEU A 581 14.54 26.07 10.65
CA LEU A 581 13.51 26.36 11.65
C LEU A 581 12.86 25.07 12.18
N ARG A 582 12.79 24.97 13.50
CA ARG A 582 12.04 23.92 14.20
C ARG A 582 10.83 24.50 14.92
N SER A 583 9.79 23.67 15.03
CA SER A 583 8.52 24.02 15.67
C SER A 583 7.97 22.87 16.51
N THR A 584 7.05 23.19 17.41
CA THR A 584 6.18 22.20 18.06
C THR A 584 5.08 21.71 17.10
N LEU A 585 4.41 20.61 17.42
CA LEU A 585 3.25 20.17 16.64
C LEU A 585 2.10 21.19 16.70
N ALA A 586 1.87 21.83 17.85
CA ALA A 586 0.86 22.85 17.99
C ALA A 586 1.08 24.02 16.99
N GLU A 587 2.32 24.51 16.87
CA GLU A 587 2.68 25.55 15.91
C GLU A 587 2.40 25.11 14.46
N LYS A 588 2.75 23.86 14.09
CA LYS A 588 2.44 23.29 12.76
C LYS A 588 0.94 23.29 12.48
N LEU A 589 0.13 22.85 13.43
CA LEU A 589 -1.32 22.76 13.29
C LEU A 589 -1.97 24.15 13.20
N VAL A 590 -1.49 25.14 13.97
CA VAL A 590 -1.99 26.52 13.93
C VAL A 590 -1.72 27.15 12.56
N VAL A 591 -0.49 27.05 12.04
CA VAL A 591 -0.17 27.55 10.69
C VAL A 591 -1.02 26.85 9.64
N LEU A 592 -1.12 25.51 9.70
CA LEU A 592 -1.93 24.74 8.77
C LEU A 592 -3.40 25.18 8.78
N ALA A 593 -4.00 25.38 9.95
CA ALA A 593 -5.37 25.84 10.10
C ALA A 593 -5.56 27.25 9.51
N LEU A 594 -4.65 28.19 9.79
CA LEU A 594 -4.71 29.54 9.20
C LEU A 594 -4.68 29.50 7.68
N VAL A 595 -3.76 28.73 7.10
CA VAL A 595 -3.63 28.62 5.65
C VAL A 595 -4.87 27.96 5.03
N LYS A 596 -5.45 26.95 5.67
CA LYS A 596 -6.65 26.28 5.18
C LYS A 596 -7.91 27.15 5.33
N CYS A 597 -8.05 27.94 6.40
CA CYS A 597 -9.08 28.99 6.50
C CYS A 597 -8.92 30.05 5.40
N ALA A 598 -7.68 30.42 5.07
CA ALA A 598 -7.43 31.31 3.96
C ALA A 598 -7.80 30.68 2.61
N SER A 599 -7.84 29.35 2.52
CA SER A 599 -8.11 28.55 1.31
C SER A 599 -9.60 28.20 1.12
N LEU A 600 -10.49 28.75 1.96
CA LEU A 600 -11.94 28.60 1.80
C LEU A 600 -12.39 29.14 0.43
N GLY A 601 -13.16 28.33 -0.29
CA GLY A 601 -13.65 28.63 -1.64
C GLY A 601 -14.75 29.69 -1.67
N TYR A 602 -15.31 29.92 -2.86
CA TYR A 602 -16.23 31.03 -3.15
C TYR A 602 -17.45 31.14 -2.22
N GLU A 603 -18.01 30.01 -1.77
CA GLU A 603 -19.15 29.99 -0.83
C GLU A 603 -18.76 29.77 0.62
N GLU A 604 -17.45 29.72 0.92
CA GLU A 604 -16.92 29.54 2.28
C GLU A 604 -17.42 28.25 2.97
N ARG A 605 -17.80 27.25 2.16
CA ARG A 605 -18.31 25.93 2.60
C ARG A 605 -17.27 24.81 2.47
N GLY A 606 -16.16 25.04 1.78
CA GLY A 606 -15.15 24.01 1.47
C GLY A 606 -13.83 24.62 1.04
N ILE A 607 -12.82 23.78 0.79
CA ILE A 607 -11.47 24.20 0.39
C ILE A 607 -11.39 24.29 -1.14
N GLU A 608 -10.88 25.42 -1.64
CA GLU A 608 -10.64 25.64 -3.07
C GLU A 608 -9.52 24.71 -3.58
N MET A 609 -9.72 24.07 -4.74
CA MET A 609 -8.72 23.25 -5.42
C MET A 609 -7.69 24.12 -6.16
N GLU A 610 -7.04 25.02 -5.42
CA GLU A 610 -6.23 26.10 -6.00
C GLU A 610 -4.93 25.63 -6.66
N THR A 611 -4.47 24.42 -6.34
CA THR A 611 -3.19 23.81 -6.75
C THR A 611 -3.28 22.92 -7.98
N GLY A 612 -4.45 22.83 -8.63
CA GLY A 612 -4.62 22.07 -9.87
C GLY A 612 -4.71 20.55 -9.68
N ARG A 613 -4.90 20.08 -8.44
CA ARG A 613 -5.23 18.68 -8.13
C ARG A 613 -6.52 18.60 -7.31
N PRO A 614 -7.34 17.55 -7.52
CA PRO A 614 -8.55 17.31 -6.72
C PRO A 614 -8.18 16.77 -5.33
N GLY A 615 -9.19 16.31 -4.59
CA GLY A 615 -9.02 15.62 -3.31
C GLY A 615 -8.81 14.12 -3.49
N TRP A 616 -9.47 13.30 -2.65
CA TRP A 616 -9.31 11.85 -2.71
C TRP A 616 -9.69 11.25 -4.08
N TYR A 617 -10.75 11.79 -4.71
CA TYR A 617 -11.27 11.32 -5.99
C TYR A 617 -10.45 11.90 -7.16
N ASP A 618 -9.37 11.22 -7.54
CA ASP A 618 -8.45 11.71 -8.58
C ASP A 618 -9.09 11.82 -9.97
N ALA A 619 -10.15 11.06 -10.25
CA ALA A 619 -10.80 11.02 -11.56
C ALA A 619 -11.59 12.30 -11.91
N LEU A 620 -11.73 13.22 -10.96
CA LEU A 620 -12.18 14.61 -11.16
C LEU A 620 -11.02 15.58 -11.42
N ASN A 621 -10.02 15.14 -12.19
CA ASN A 621 -8.80 15.91 -12.46
C ASN A 621 -9.03 17.23 -13.23
N GLY A 622 -10.22 17.44 -13.82
CA GLY A 622 -10.58 18.70 -14.46
C GLY A 622 -11.32 19.69 -13.54
N LEU A 623 -11.86 19.22 -12.42
CA LEU A 623 -12.62 20.03 -11.45
C LEU A 623 -11.84 21.24 -10.90
N PRO A 624 -10.52 21.18 -10.63
CA PRO A 624 -9.75 22.37 -10.24
C PRO A 624 -9.81 23.52 -11.26
N GLY A 625 -9.88 23.20 -12.55
CA GLY A 625 -10.02 24.20 -13.63
C GLY A 625 -11.42 24.81 -13.73
N LEU A 626 -12.40 24.28 -13.00
CA LEU A 626 -13.79 24.72 -12.96
C LEU A 626 -14.15 25.35 -11.60
N PHE A 627 -13.17 26.02 -10.99
CA PHE A 627 -13.28 26.62 -9.65
C PHE A 627 -13.73 25.60 -8.60
N GLY A 628 -13.29 24.35 -8.74
CA GLY A 628 -13.65 23.25 -7.85
C GLY A 628 -13.39 23.56 -6.39
N CYS A 629 -14.34 23.14 -5.55
CA CYS A 629 -14.28 23.31 -4.10
C CYS A 629 -14.65 21.98 -3.43
N SER A 630 -13.87 21.56 -2.44
CA SER A 630 -14.10 20.34 -1.66
C SER A 630 -14.71 20.66 -0.31
N LEU A 631 -15.99 20.33 -0.15
CA LEU A 631 -16.69 20.45 1.13
C LEU A 631 -16.25 19.35 2.10
N SER A 632 -15.83 18.19 1.57
CA SER A 632 -15.19 17.13 2.36
C SER A 632 -13.96 17.63 3.10
N ASP A 633 -13.09 18.39 2.42
CA ASP A 633 -11.90 18.97 3.05
C ASP A 633 -12.26 20.17 3.94
N GLY A 634 -13.41 20.82 3.69
CA GLY A 634 -14.01 21.79 4.60
C GLY A 634 -14.43 21.16 5.92
N ALA A 635 -15.05 19.98 5.89
CA ALA A 635 -15.38 19.21 7.09
C ALA A 635 -14.13 18.75 7.85
N GLU A 636 -13.05 18.40 7.13
CA GLU A 636 -11.75 18.12 7.77
C GLU A 636 -11.09 19.37 8.36
N LEU A 637 -11.28 20.55 7.76
CA LEU A 637 -10.86 21.82 8.38
C LEU A 637 -11.64 22.07 9.67
N LEU A 638 -12.96 21.84 9.67
CA LEU A 638 -13.76 21.91 10.88
C LEU A 638 -13.24 20.95 11.95
N ARG A 639 -12.87 19.72 11.56
CA ARG A 639 -12.22 18.75 12.47
C ARG A 639 -10.90 19.30 13.03
N LEU A 640 -10.02 19.83 12.19
CA LEU A 640 -8.74 20.44 12.62
C LEU A 640 -8.96 21.59 13.63
N LEU A 641 -9.90 22.50 13.35
CA LEU A 641 -10.22 23.60 14.26
C LEU A 641 -10.68 23.07 15.62
N ARG A 642 -11.61 22.10 15.63
CA ARG A 642 -12.08 21.45 16.86
C ARG A 642 -10.95 20.74 17.60
N THR A 643 -10.06 20.06 16.89
CA THR A 643 -8.89 19.39 17.48
C THR A 643 -7.98 20.40 18.18
N ILE A 644 -7.64 21.52 17.53
CA ILE A 644 -6.83 22.60 18.14
C ILE A 644 -7.54 23.18 19.37
N LEU A 645 -8.83 23.51 19.26
CA LEU A 645 -9.61 24.11 20.34
C LEU A 645 -9.74 23.18 21.56
N ASN A 646 -9.99 21.89 21.33
CA ASN A 646 -10.10 20.90 22.41
C ASN A 646 -8.76 20.68 23.11
N LEU A 647 -7.67 20.61 22.35
CA LEU A 647 -6.35 20.30 22.91
C LEU A 647 -5.66 21.53 23.53
N ALA A 648 -6.01 22.74 23.12
CA ALA A 648 -5.52 23.95 23.75
C ALA A 648 -6.13 24.20 25.15
N GLY A 649 -7.30 23.60 25.45
CA GLY A 649 -7.98 23.72 26.75
C GLY A 649 -8.15 25.19 27.21
N GLU A 650 -7.80 25.45 28.48
CA GLU A 650 -7.75 26.80 29.09
C GLU A 650 -6.39 27.51 28.89
N GLY A 651 -5.62 27.18 27.84
CA GLY A 651 -4.25 27.69 27.62
C GLY A 651 -4.07 28.84 26.60
N PRO A 652 -4.90 29.90 26.56
CA PRO A 652 -4.71 31.00 25.59
C PRO A 652 -3.41 31.77 25.82
N GLU A 653 -2.85 31.74 27.02
CA GLU A 653 -1.61 32.45 27.39
C GLU A 653 -0.33 31.73 26.95
N ARG A 654 -0.43 30.52 26.37
CA ARG A 654 0.76 29.77 25.95
C ARG A 654 1.49 30.49 24.82
N PRO A 655 2.82 30.69 24.93
CA PRO A 655 3.60 31.26 23.85
C PRO A 655 3.75 30.26 22.70
N VAL A 656 3.56 30.73 21.48
CA VAL A 656 3.85 30.02 20.23
C VAL A 656 4.66 30.92 19.32
N ARG A 657 5.63 30.33 18.61
CA ARG A 657 6.48 30.99 17.64
C ARG A 657 6.07 30.59 16.24
N LEU A 658 5.43 31.52 15.53
CA LEU A 658 4.98 31.32 14.16
C LEU A 658 5.76 32.23 13.20
N PHE A 659 5.66 31.96 11.90
CA PHE A 659 6.13 32.89 10.87
C PHE A 659 5.45 34.26 11.04
N SER A 660 6.20 35.35 10.90
CA SER A 660 5.63 36.71 10.91
C SER A 660 4.51 36.86 9.88
N ALA A 661 4.68 36.24 8.71
CA ALA A 661 3.66 36.17 7.67
C ALA A 661 2.36 35.47 8.14
N ALA A 662 2.45 34.47 9.03
CA ALA A 662 1.27 33.77 9.54
C ALA A 662 0.44 34.66 10.49
N TRP A 663 1.11 35.49 11.30
CA TRP A 663 0.43 36.50 12.12
C TRP A 663 -0.22 37.60 11.29
N ALA A 664 0.45 38.04 10.22
CA ALA A 664 -0.12 38.97 9.25
C ALA A 664 -1.37 38.37 8.58
N LEU A 665 -1.29 37.11 8.15
CA LEU A 665 -2.43 36.39 7.57
C LEU A 665 -3.61 36.28 8.56
N LEU A 666 -3.37 35.97 9.83
CA LEU A 666 -4.41 35.97 10.86
C LEU A 666 -5.11 37.33 10.96
N LYS A 667 -4.33 38.42 11.00
CA LYS A 667 -4.88 39.79 11.05
C LYS A 667 -5.75 40.08 9.83
N ASP A 668 -5.28 39.73 8.63
CA ASP A 668 -6.03 39.92 7.40
C ASP A 668 -7.34 39.13 7.44
N LEU A 669 -7.31 37.84 7.77
CA LEU A 669 -8.51 36.99 7.84
C LEU A 669 -9.57 37.51 8.83
N ARG A 670 -9.15 38.08 9.98
CA ARG A 670 -10.07 38.72 10.94
C ARG A 670 -10.77 39.97 10.37
N VAL A 671 -10.12 40.69 9.47
CA VAL A 671 -10.73 41.83 8.76
C VAL A 671 -11.63 41.34 7.63
N LEU A 672 -11.14 40.39 6.83
CA LEU A 672 -11.84 39.87 5.64
C LEU A 672 -13.15 39.16 5.98
N SER A 673 -13.21 38.44 7.10
CA SER A 673 -14.43 37.76 7.58
C SER A 673 -15.62 38.71 7.81
N LYS A 674 -15.37 40.02 7.96
CA LYS A 674 -16.39 41.04 8.21
C LYS A 674 -16.90 41.75 6.95
N LEU A 675 -16.28 41.52 5.79
CA LEU A 675 -16.77 42.11 4.54
C LEU A 675 -18.16 41.52 4.20
N PRO A 676 -19.14 42.33 3.75
CA PRO A 676 -20.51 41.84 3.57
C PRO A 676 -20.71 41.03 2.28
N GLU A 677 -19.98 41.36 1.22
CA GLU A 677 -20.17 40.79 -0.11
C GLU A 677 -19.26 39.57 -0.35
N LYS A 678 -19.85 38.46 -0.79
CA LYS A 678 -19.22 37.13 -0.90
C LYS A 678 -18.04 37.12 -1.89
N HIS A 679 -18.20 37.76 -3.05
CA HIS A 679 -17.16 37.78 -4.07
C HIS A 679 -15.95 38.62 -3.67
N ALA A 680 -16.18 39.78 -3.05
CA ALA A 680 -15.14 40.62 -2.47
C ALA A 680 -14.39 39.89 -1.35
N ARG A 681 -15.09 39.17 -0.47
CA ARG A 681 -14.46 38.29 0.53
C ARG A 681 -13.55 37.27 -0.11
N TRP A 682 -14.06 36.52 -1.09
CA TRP A 682 -13.30 35.48 -1.76
C TRP A 682 -12.05 36.05 -2.46
N LEU A 683 -12.17 37.13 -3.24
CA LEU A 683 -11.02 37.77 -3.89
C LEU A 683 -9.97 38.25 -2.88
N ALA A 684 -10.41 38.92 -1.80
CA ALA A 684 -9.49 39.40 -0.78
C ALA A 684 -8.80 38.25 -0.02
N ARG A 685 -9.46 37.10 0.17
CA ARG A 685 -8.79 35.88 0.67
C ARG A 685 -7.71 35.40 -0.30
N GLN A 686 -7.95 35.41 -1.62
CA GLN A 686 -6.92 35.05 -2.60
C GLN A 686 -5.70 35.98 -2.51
N GLU A 687 -5.94 37.29 -2.36
CA GLU A 687 -4.87 38.29 -2.24
C GLU A 687 -4.07 38.10 -0.94
N ALA A 688 -4.74 37.93 0.20
CA ALA A 688 -4.08 37.64 1.48
C ALA A 688 -3.24 36.35 1.42
N ARG A 689 -3.75 35.28 0.79
CA ARG A 689 -2.97 34.05 0.54
C ARG A 689 -1.75 34.29 -0.32
N ALA A 690 -1.88 35.08 -1.39
CA ALA A 690 -0.77 35.38 -2.28
C ALA A 690 0.30 36.23 -1.57
N ALA A 691 -0.11 37.23 -0.79
CA ALA A 691 0.78 38.05 0.03
C ALA A 691 1.51 37.21 1.10
N TYR A 692 0.80 36.31 1.78
CA TYR A 692 1.39 35.37 2.73
C TYR A 692 2.50 34.52 2.09
N ARG A 693 2.21 33.90 0.94
CA ARG A 693 3.19 33.05 0.22
C ARG A 693 4.37 33.85 -0.32
N LEU A 694 4.16 35.10 -0.73
CA LEU A 694 5.24 35.98 -1.16
C LEU A 694 6.14 36.35 0.02
N ALA A 695 5.56 36.66 1.18
CA ALA A 695 6.30 36.99 2.39
C ALA A 695 7.14 35.81 2.91
N LEU A 696 6.67 34.57 2.76
CA LEU A 696 7.46 33.38 3.09
C LEU A 696 8.75 33.24 2.25
N ARG A 697 8.84 33.92 1.10
CA ARG A 697 9.96 33.83 0.15
C ARG A 697 10.87 35.05 0.15
N ALA A 698 10.50 36.12 0.85
CA ALA A 698 11.34 37.29 0.96
C ALA A 698 12.47 36.97 1.95
N GLU A 699 13.73 37.04 1.49
CA GLU A 699 14.98 36.62 2.17
C GLU A 699 15.41 35.16 1.90
N PRO A 700 16.72 34.80 2.00
CA PRO A 700 17.12 33.40 1.85
C PRO A 700 16.42 32.59 2.94
N MET A 701 15.53 31.69 2.52
CA MET A 701 14.59 30.96 3.39
C MET A 701 15.25 29.99 4.39
N ASP A 702 16.58 30.03 4.50
CA ASP A 702 17.34 29.28 5.51
C ASP A 702 17.04 29.79 6.93
N GLU A 703 16.66 31.07 7.09
CA GLU A 703 16.26 31.68 8.37
C GLU A 703 14.97 32.52 8.21
N PRO A 704 13.77 31.88 8.20
CA PRO A 704 12.51 32.60 8.02
C PRO A 704 12.21 33.54 9.21
N GLN A 705 11.62 34.70 8.93
CA GLN A 705 11.19 35.64 9.96
C GLN A 705 10.07 35.04 10.82
N THR A 706 10.26 35.04 12.15
CA THR A 706 9.31 34.49 13.12
C THR A 706 9.02 35.48 14.24
N GLU A 707 7.82 35.37 14.81
CA GLU A 707 7.35 36.15 15.95
C GLU A 707 6.73 35.21 17.00
N GLN A 708 7.08 35.45 18.26
CA GLN A 708 6.49 34.77 19.39
C GLN A 708 5.33 35.60 19.96
N ARG A 709 4.14 35.00 20.03
CA ARG A 709 2.94 35.60 20.65
C ARG A 709 2.16 34.54 21.41
N THR A 710 1.09 34.95 22.11
CA THR A 710 0.21 34.01 22.80
C THR A 710 -0.78 33.35 21.81
N LEU A 711 -1.16 32.11 22.11
CA LEU A 711 -2.08 31.34 21.29
C LEU A 711 -3.50 31.93 21.25
N GLY A 712 -3.86 32.74 22.25
CA GLY A 712 -5.20 33.28 22.47
C GLY A 712 -5.82 34.00 21.27
N GLU A 713 -5.07 34.84 20.56
CA GLU A 713 -5.55 35.56 19.37
C GLU A 713 -5.98 34.59 18.24
N ALA A 714 -5.21 33.51 18.06
CA ALA A 714 -5.52 32.49 17.05
C ALA A 714 -6.71 31.63 17.48
N LEU A 715 -6.81 31.26 18.75
CA LEU A 715 -7.94 30.45 19.27
C LEU A 715 -9.26 31.21 19.17
N GLU A 716 -9.26 32.51 19.48
CA GLU A 716 -10.46 33.35 19.34
C GLU A 716 -10.98 33.34 17.90
N PHE A 717 -10.10 33.57 16.93
CA PHE A 717 -10.42 33.48 15.51
C PHE A 717 -10.90 32.06 15.12
N PHE A 718 -10.23 31.01 15.57
CA PHE A 718 -10.62 29.64 15.25
C PHE A 718 -11.99 29.25 15.82
N ARG A 719 -12.41 29.76 16.99
CA ARG A 719 -13.78 29.55 17.50
C ARG A 719 -14.82 30.20 16.60
N GLU A 720 -14.56 31.42 16.12
CA GLU A 720 -15.45 32.12 15.19
C GLU A 720 -15.55 31.38 13.85
N GLU A 721 -14.42 30.91 13.29
CA GLU A 721 -14.40 30.14 12.05
C GLU A 721 -15.06 28.76 12.20
N GLU A 722 -14.86 28.06 13.32
CA GLU A 722 -15.48 26.76 13.61
C GLU A 722 -17.01 26.88 13.56
N CYS A 723 -17.57 27.87 14.25
CA CYS A 723 -19.01 28.11 14.26
C CYS A 723 -19.54 28.45 12.86
N ARG A 724 -18.85 29.35 12.14
CA ARG A 724 -19.27 29.78 10.80
C ARG A 724 -19.23 28.63 9.79
N LEU A 725 -18.12 27.88 9.75
CA LEU A 725 -17.94 26.76 8.84
C LEU A 725 -18.88 25.61 9.18
N GLY A 726 -19.08 25.31 10.47
CA GLY A 726 -20.05 24.31 10.92
C GLY A 726 -21.48 24.62 10.48
N ALA A 727 -21.93 25.87 10.62
CA ALA A 727 -23.23 26.31 10.14
C ALA A 727 -23.33 26.24 8.61
N ALA A 728 -22.28 26.65 7.89
CA ALA A 728 -22.23 26.62 6.42
C ALA A 728 -22.32 25.19 5.86
N LEU A 729 -21.60 24.24 6.45
CA LEU A 729 -21.65 22.82 6.09
C LEU A 729 -23.01 22.19 6.42
N SER A 730 -23.60 22.54 7.57
CA SER A 730 -24.94 22.07 7.95
C SER A 730 -26.00 22.54 6.95
N THR A 731 -25.94 23.83 6.58
CA THR A 731 -26.82 24.40 5.53
C THR A 731 -26.62 23.69 4.19
N ALA A 732 -25.37 23.41 3.80
CA ALA A 732 -25.08 22.69 2.56
C ALA A 732 -25.68 21.28 2.55
N ALA A 733 -25.67 20.57 3.69
CA ALA A 733 -26.31 19.28 3.82
C ALA A 733 -27.85 19.39 3.78
N GLU A 734 -28.45 20.36 4.46
CA GLU A 734 -29.90 20.62 4.45
C GLU A 734 -30.41 20.91 3.03
N GLU A 735 -29.70 21.73 2.25
CA GLU A 735 -29.98 22.01 0.84
C GLU A 735 -29.96 20.75 -0.05
N ASN A 736 -29.39 19.63 0.43
CA ASN A 736 -29.19 18.39 -0.30
C ASN A 736 -29.84 17.19 0.40
N GLY A 737 -31.00 17.39 1.01
CA GLY A 737 -31.78 16.32 1.63
C GLY A 737 -31.14 15.74 2.90
N GLY A 738 -30.30 16.53 3.58
CA GLY A 738 -29.56 16.13 4.78
C GLY A 738 -28.25 15.38 4.51
N LEU A 739 -27.80 15.32 3.25
CA LEU A 739 -26.53 14.70 2.83
C LEU A 739 -25.55 15.77 2.39
N LEU A 740 -24.37 15.81 3.01
CA LEU A 740 -23.33 16.77 2.64
C LEU A 740 -22.78 16.47 1.23
N PRO A 741 -22.89 17.41 0.27
CA PRO A 741 -22.21 17.26 -1.01
C PRO A 741 -20.70 17.24 -0.82
N THR A 742 -19.99 16.44 -1.61
CA THR A 742 -18.52 16.35 -1.52
C THR A 742 -17.84 17.50 -2.23
N TYR A 743 -18.37 17.88 -3.40
CA TYR A 743 -17.75 18.85 -4.30
C TYR A 743 -18.76 19.89 -4.75
N TYR A 744 -18.33 21.14 -4.81
CA TYR A 744 -19.00 22.18 -5.61
C TYR A 744 -18.13 22.55 -6.81
N ARG A 745 -18.80 22.92 -7.90
CA ARG A 745 -18.17 23.55 -9.05
C ARG A 745 -18.84 24.88 -9.35
N PHE A 746 -18.12 25.78 -10.00
CA PHE A 746 -18.64 27.09 -10.35
C PHE A 746 -18.31 27.48 -11.78
N GLU A 747 -19.14 28.36 -12.33
CA GLU A 747 -18.96 28.96 -13.63
C GLU A 747 -18.84 30.48 -13.49
N ALA A 748 -17.97 31.10 -14.28
CA ALA A 748 -17.79 32.54 -14.26
C ALA A 748 -18.87 33.24 -15.09
N ALA A 749 -19.71 34.06 -14.44
CA ALA A 749 -20.75 34.85 -15.11
C ALA A 749 -20.18 36.01 -15.98
N GLY A 750 -18.87 36.25 -15.89
CA GLY A 750 -18.15 37.23 -16.68
C GLY A 750 -16.71 37.39 -16.20
N TRP A 751 -15.91 38.17 -16.92
CA TRP A 751 -14.48 38.33 -16.65
C TRP A 751 -14.04 39.79 -16.70
N ASN A 752 -13.12 40.16 -15.81
CA ASN A 752 -12.43 41.46 -15.76
C ASN A 752 -10.97 41.27 -16.16
N ALA A 753 -10.33 42.33 -16.67
CA ALA A 753 -8.89 42.32 -16.89
C ALA A 753 -8.14 42.46 -15.55
N ALA A 754 -7.10 41.65 -15.37
CA ALA A 754 -6.23 41.66 -14.18
C ALA A 754 -4.82 42.23 -14.47
N GLY A 755 -4.54 42.62 -15.72
CA GLY A 755 -3.23 43.07 -16.20
C GLY A 755 -2.48 41.99 -17.01
N GLY A 756 -1.50 42.36 -17.84
CA GLY A 756 -0.65 41.42 -18.57
C GLY A 756 -1.36 40.44 -19.53
N GLY A 757 -2.60 40.73 -19.93
CA GLY A 757 -3.45 39.82 -20.72
C GLY A 757 -4.20 38.77 -19.90
N HIS A 758 -4.12 38.85 -18.57
CA HIS A 758 -4.80 37.95 -17.65
C HIS A 758 -6.21 38.42 -17.27
N LEU A 759 -7.02 37.46 -16.82
CA LEU A 759 -8.42 37.65 -16.47
C LEU A 759 -8.73 37.16 -15.05
N ILE A 760 -9.67 37.82 -14.39
CA ILE A 760 -10.29 37.37 -13.14
C ILE A 760 -11.81 37.31 -13.30
N PRO A 761 -12.50 36.35 -12.67
CA PRO A 761 -13.96 36.26 -12.79
C PRO A 761 -14.63 37.46 -12.11
N LYS A 762 -15.69 38.00 -12.72
CA LYS A 762 -16.55 39.07 -12.18
C LYS A 762 -17.44 38.59 -11.05
N LYS A 763 -17.86 37.33 -11.14
CA LYS A 763 -18.78 36.62 -10.24
C LYS A 763 -18.73 35.15 -10.62
N LEU A 764 -18.93 34.28 -9.63
CA LEU A 764 -19.06 32.85 -9.82
C LEU A 764 -20.50 32.42 -9.52
N GLU A 765 -21.02 31.48 -10.30
CA GLU A 765 -22.35 30.88 -10.13
C GLU A 765 -22.18 29.39 -9.89
N ARG A 766 -22.85 28.87 -8.85
CA ARG A 766 -22.77 27.47 -8.48
C ARG A 766 -23.46 26.63 -9.54
N ALA A 767 -22.82 25.55 -9.93
CA ALA A 767 -23.46 24.51 -10.72
C ALA A 767 -23.34 23.18 -9.96
N ASP A 768 -24.47 22.49 -9.82
CA ASP A 768 -24.57 21.37 -8.90
C ASP A 768 -23.77 20.15 -9.39
N MET A 769 -23.20 19.44 -8.42
CA MET A 769 -22.51 18.18 -8.61
C MET A 769 -23.34 17.03 -8.04
N PRO A 770 -23.33 15.84 -8.65
CA PRO A 770 -23.91 14.65 -8.06
C PRO A 770 -23.28 14.34 -6.69
N LEU A 771 -24.01 13.60 -5.86
CA LEU A 771 -23.51 13.17 -4.55
C LEU A 771 -22.37 12.15 -4.70
N PHE A 772 -21.42 12.21 -3.77
CA PHE A 772 -20.36 11.22 -3.61
C PHE A 772 -20.39 10.71 -2.16
N LEU A 773 -20.05 9.45 -1.95
CA LEU A 773 -20.06 8.82 -0.62
C LEU A 773 -19.08 9.50 0.35
N GLU A 774 -18.00 10.07 -0.16
CA GLU A 774 -16.99 10.77 0.64
C GLU A 774 -17.59 11.91 1.49
N GLY A 775 -18.55 12.67 0.96
CA GLY A 775 -19.18 13.78 1.69
C GLY A 775 -19.93 13.29 2.93
N VAL A 776 -20.62 12.16 2.79
CA VAL A 776 -21.30 11.46 3.89
C VAL A 776 -20.31 10.99 4.94
N VAL A 777 -19.19 10.37 4.53
CA VAL A 777 -18.13 9.94 5.46
C VAL A 777 -17.62 11.12 6.28
N LYS A 778 -17.32 12.25 5.64
CA LYS A 778 -16.85 13.44 6.36
C LYS A 778 -17.93 14.04 7.25
N GLN A 779 -19.19 14.02 6.83
CA GLN A 779 -20.32 14.45 7.65
C GLN A 779 -20.46 13.59 8.91
N LEU A 780 -20.29 12.26 8.80
CA LEU A 780 -20.28 11.36 9.96
C LEU A 780 -19.14 11.71 10.94
N LYS A 781 -17.94 12.02 10.45
CA LYS A 781 -16.79 12.40 11.28
C LYS A 781 -17.05 13.66 12.12
N ILE A 782 -17.70 14.66 11.55
CA ILE A 782 -17.98 15.94 12.24
C ILE A 782 -19.28 15.95 13.05
N SER A 783 -20.12 14.93 12.90
CA SER A 783 -21.37 14.78 13.66
C SER A 783 -21.09 14.30 15.08
N ALA A 784 -21.67 14.98 16.08
CA ALA A 784 -21.41 14.66 17.49
C ALA A 784 -22.33 13.55 18.04
N LEU A 785 -23.61 13.56 17.69
CA LEU A 785 -24.60 12.68 18.29
C LEU A 785 -24.74 11.36 17.51
N ALA A 786 -24.73 10.24 18.23
CA ALA A 786 -24.94 8.92 17.64
C ALA A 786 -26.30 8.81 16.91
N ALA A 787 -27.35 9.45 17.44
CA ALA A 787 -28.68 9.48 16.80
C ALA A 787 -28.64 10.14 15.41
N ASP A 788 -27.91 11.26 15.27
CA ASP A 788 -27.77 11.96 13.99
C ASP A 788 -26.99 11.13 12.97
N LYS A 789 -25.93 10.44 13.43
CA LYS A 789 -25.16 9.52 12.60
C LYS A 789 -26.01 8.34 12.10
N LYS A 790 -26.84 7.74 12.96
CA LYS A 790 -27.78 6.69 12.57
C LYS A 790 -28.80 7.19 11.54
N ALA A 791 -29.39 8.36 11.79
CA ALA A 791 -30.33 8.98 10.87
C ALA A 791 -29.68 9.31 9.51
N LEU A 792 -28.40 9.70 9.51
CA LEU A 792 -27.62 9.90 8.30
C LEU A 792 -27.44 8.59 7.52
N GLY A 793 -27.11 7.48 8.18
CA GLY A 793 -27.03 6.16 7.54
C GLY A 793 -28.33 5.74 6.84
N GLU A 794 -29.47 5.96 7.49
CA GLU A 794 -30.79 5.68 6.90
C GLU A 794 -31.12 6.58 5.69
N ARG A 795 -30.65 7.84 5.69
CA ARG A 795 -30.79 8.72 4.51
C ARG A 795 -29.94 8.24 3.34
N VAL A 796 -28.73 7.75 3.60
CA VAL A 796 -27.81 7.27 2.55
C VAL A 796 -28.39 6.06 1.83
N LYS A 797 -28.99 5.11 2.56
CA LYS A 797 -29.69 3.94 1.97
C LYS A 797 -30.85 4.32 1.05
N LYS A 798 -31.47 5.48 1.28
CA LYS A 798 -32.57 6.03 0.45
C LYS A 798 -32.08 6.95 -0.66
N SER A 799 -30.77 7.10 -0.81
CA SER A 799 -30.16 8.00 -1.79
C SER A 799 -29.65 7.24 -3.01
N PRO A 800 -29.31 7.95 -4.11
CA PRO A 800 -28.64 7.36 -5.26
C PRO A 800 -27.22 6.82 -4.99
N LEU A 801 -26.74 6.85 -3.75
CA LEU A 801 -25.47 6.23 -3.35
C LEU A 801 -25.62 4.75 -2.93
N TYR A 802 -26.85 4.27 -2.75
CA TYR A 802 -27.09 2.86 -2.43
C TYR A 802 -27.36 2.04 -3.70
N ASP A 803 -26.74 0.87 -3.79
CA ASP A 803 -27.00 -0.14 -4.81
C ASP A 803 -27.88 -1.22 -4.19
N GLU A 804 -29.20 -1.14 -4.40
CA GLU A 804 -30.16 -2.07 -3.81
C GLU A 804 -29.94 -3.52 -4.25
N ALA A 805 -29.43 -3.74 -5.47
CA ALA A 805 -29.26 -5.09 -6.00
C ALA A 805 -28.07 -5.82 -5.34
N LEU A 806 -27.01 -5.09 -5.00
CA LEU A 806 -25.85 -5.64 -4.29
C LEU A 806 -25.95 -5.45 -2.76
N GLY A 807 -26.79 -4.54 -2.29
CA GLY A 807 -26.86 -4.15 -0.89
C GLY A 807 -25.65 -3.34 -0.41
N MET A 808 -24.94 -2.68 -1.32
CA MET A 808 -23.66 -2.00 -1.12
C MET A 808 -23.73 -0.50 -1.45
N TYR A 809 -22.68 0.27 -1.15
CA TYR A 809 -22.63 1.71 -1.41
C TYR A 809 -21.69 2.05 -2.57
N VAL A 810 -22.24 2.73 -3.58
CA VAL A 810 -21.45 3.20 -4.71
C VAL A 810 -20.68 4.47 -4.37
N LEU A 811 -19.60 4.70 -5.10
CA LEU A 811 -18.72 5.84 -4.87
C LEU A 811 -19.39 7.19 -5.17
N ASN A 812 -20.23 7.23 -6.21
CA ASN A 812 -20.95 8.43 -6.61
C ASN A 812 -22.29 8.12 -7.30
N ALA A 813 -23.22 9.07 -7.21
CA ALA A 813 -24.41 9.11 -8.03
C ALA A 813 -24.05 9.33 -9.51
N SER A 814 -24.98 9.05 -10.43
CA SER A 814 -24.71 9.16 -11.88
C SER A 814 -24.15 10.53 -12.26
N LEU A 815 -23.07 10.51 -13.05
CA LEU A 815 -22.45 11.71 -13.65
C LEU A 815 -23.09 12.08 -15.00
N ASP A 816 -24.21 11.46 -15.36
CA ASP A 816 -24.94 11.81 -16.58
C ASP A 816 -25.38 13.28 -16.57
N GLY A 817 -25.32 13.92 -17.74
CA GLY A 817 -25.56 15.36 -17.89
C GLY A 817 -24.42 16.28 -17.43
N GLN A 818 -23.41 15.77 -16.71
CA GLN A 818 -22.24 16.58 -16.32
C GLN A 818 -21.23 16.76 -17.48
N PRO A 819 -20.46 17.87 -17.50
CA PRO A 819 -19.58 18.17 -18.61
C PRO A 819 -18.34 17.27 -18.64
N ALA A 820 -17.85 16.97 -19.84
CA ALA A 820 -16.63 16.18 -20.05
C ALA A 820 -15.38 16.83 -19.41
N SER A 821 -15.39 18.15 -19.22
CA SER A 821 -14.32 18.90 -18.56
C SER A 821 -14.16 18.61 -17.07
N LEU A 822 -15.06 17.83 -16.44
CA LEU A 822 -14.87 17.37 -15.05
C LEU A 822 -13.62 16.48 -14.86
N GLY A 823 -13.26 15.71 -15.89
CA GLY A 823 -12.15 14.77 -15.83
C GLY A 823 -12.53 13.38 -16.32
N ARG A 824 -11.59 12.44 -16.19
CA ARG A 824 -11.70 11.07 -16.73
C ARG A 824 -12.88 10.27 -16.16
N ALA A 825 -13.37 10.61 -14.96
CA ALA A 825 -14.56 9.98 -14.39
C ALA A 825 -15.77 10.03 -15.33
N ARG A 826 -15.91 11.12 -16.10
CA ARG A 826 -17.02 11.26 -17.06
C ARG A 826 -16.88 10.36 -18.28
N ALA A 827 -15.67 9.91 -18.59
CA ALA A 827 -15.37 9.01 -19.70
C ALA A 827 -15.54 7.53 -19.31
N PHE A 828 -15.48 7.19 -18.02
CA PHE A 828 -15.70 5.83 -17.56
C PHE A 828 -17.20 5.47 -17.60
N PRO A 829 -17.55 4.23 -17.99
CA PRO A 829 -18.93 3.76 -17.88
C PRO A 829 -19.44 3.83 -16.44
N ASN A 830 -20.71 4.17 -16.25
CA ASN A 830 -21.35 4.12 -14.93
C ASN A 830 -21.30 2.68 -14.38
N GLY A 831 -20.94 2.52 -13.11
CA GLY A 831 -20.71 1.24 -12.46
C GLY A 831 -19.31 0.64 -12.65
N TRP A 832 -18.40 1.33 -13.31
CA TRP A 832 -17.06 0.84 -13.66
C TRP A 832 -15.96 1.81 -13.26
N LEU A 833 -14.83 1.26 -12.80
CA LEU A 833 -13.70 2.03 -12.27
C LEU A 833 -14.21 3.06 -11.23
N GLU A 834 -13.70 4.29 -11.20
CA GLU A 834 -14.13 5.27 -10.20
C GLU A 834 -15.57 5.77 -10.40
N ASN A 835 -16.20 5.58 -11.58
CA ASN A 835 -17.53 6.14 -11.85
C ASN A 835 -18.66 5.20 -11.43
N GLY A 836 -19.24 5.41 -10.25
CA GLY A 836 -20.45 4.75 -9.79
C GLY A 836 -20.31 3.26 -9.47
N SER A 837 -19.09 2.74 -9.36
CA SER A 837 -18.80 1.41 -8.82
C SER A 837 -18.85 1.41 -7.30
N VAL A 838 -18.79 0.22 -6.68
CA VAL A 838 -18.55 0.09 -5.23
C VAL A 838 -17.05 0.15 -5.00
N TRP A 839 -16.54 1.31 -4.60
CA TRP A 839 -15.11 1.51 -4.36
C TRP A 839 -14.76 1.18 -2.92
N LEU A 840 -14.16 0.01 -2.70
CA LEU A 840 -13.99 -0.60 -1.36
C LEU A 840 -13.29 0.33 -0.37
N HIS A 841 -12.32 1.13 -0.81
CA HIS A 841 -11.66 2.07 0.09
C HIS A 841 -12.63 3.11 0.68
N MET A 842 -13.53 3.67 -0.12
CA MET A 842 -14.49 4.66 0.38
C MET A 842 -15.64 4.01 1.14
N GLU A 843 -16.10 2.84 0.69
CA GLU A 843 -17.12 2.07 1.41
C GLU A 843 -16.61 1.66 2.80
N TYR A 844 -15.35 1.27 2.94
CA TYR A 844 -14.79 0.93 4.25
C TYR A 844 -14.53 2.16 5.13
N LYS A 845 -14.26 3.34 4.54
CA LYS A 845 -14.28 4.60 5.31
C LYS A 845 -15.67 4.86 5.88
N TYR A 846 -16.72 4.61 5.10
CA TYR A 846 -18.09 4.71 5.58
C TYR A 846 -18.39 3.68 6.68
N LEU A 847 -18.00 2.43 6.48
CA LEU A 847 -18.17 1.35 7.47
C LEU A 847 -17.40 1.62 8.78
N LEU A 848 -16.20 2.19 8.70
CA LEU A 848 -15.43 2.61 9.88
C LEU A 848 -16.16 3.71 10.67
N GLU A 849 -16.79 4.67 9.99
CA GLU A 849 -17.58 5.69 10.69
C GLU A 849 -18.90 5.13 11.26
N LEU A 850 -19.46 4.06 10.69
CA LEU A 850 -20.58 3.32 11.30
C LEU A 850 -20.14 2.57 12.56
N LEU A 851 -18.96 1.92 12.56
CA LEU A 851 -18.37 1.32 13.77
C LEU A 851 -18.26 2.36 14.89
N ARG A 852 -17.84 3.58 14.53
CA ARG A 852 -17.66 4.71 15.46
C ARG A 852 -18.95 5.29 16.03
N ILE A 853 -20.12 4.84 15.56
CA ILE A 853 -21.41 5.12 16.23
C ILE A 853 -21.50 4.40 17.58
N GLY A 854 -20.78 3.29 17.75
CA GLY A 854 -20.84 2.45 18.96
C GLY A 854 -22.04 1.49 19.01
N ASP A 855 -22.78 1.36 17.90
CA ASP A 855 -23.89 0.42 17.75
C ASP A 855 -23.41 -0.86 17.06
N GLY A 856 -23.14 -1.89 17.86
CA GLY A 856 -22.61 -3.17 17.38
C GLY A 856 -23.56 -3.92 16.44
N GLU A 857 -24.86 -3.84 16.68
CA GLU A 857 -25.88 -4.48 15.82
C GLU A 857 -25.89 -3.83 14.44
N LEU A 858 -25.95 -2.49 14.39
CA LEU A 858 -25.90 -1.73 13.14
C LEU A 858 -24.61 -2.03 12.37
N PHE A 859 -23.45 -1.93 13.04
CA PHE A 859 -22.16 -2.15 12.39
C PHE A 859 -22.04 -3.56 11.82
N TRP A 860 -22.29 -4.61 12.61
CA TRP A 860 -22.10 -5.99 12.15
C TRP A 860 -23.13 -6.40 11.09
N ALA A 861 -24.34 -5.83 11.12
CA ALA A 861 -25.33 -6.05 10.06
C ALA A 861 -24.87 -5.48 8.71
N GLU A 862 -24.20 -4.32 8.69
CA GLU A 862 -23.63 -3.74 7.46
C GLU A 862 -22.31 -4.44 7.07
N ALA A 863 -21.43 -4.72 8.04
CA ALA A 863 -20.15 -5.38 7.81
C ALA A 863 -20.30 -6.77 7.18
N ARG A 864 -21.30 -7.57 7.60
CA ARG A 864 -21.60 -8.86 6.98
C ARG A 864 -22.13 -8.78 5.55
N ARG A 865 -22.62 -7.62 5.13
CA ARG A 865 -23.06 -7.39 3.74
C ARG A 865 -21.94 -6.90 2.83
N MET A 866 -20.90 -6.27 3.39
CA MET A 866 -19.90 -5.53 2.61
C MET A 866 -18.48 -6.07 2.69
N LEU A 867 -18.08 -6.65 3.83
CA LEU A 867 -16.72 -7.16 3.95
C LEU A 867 -16.54 -8.39 3.07
N ILE A 868 -15.45 -8.39 2.30
CA ILE A 868 -15.09 -9.47 1.36
C ILE A 868 -15.27 -10.89 1.92
N PRO A 869 -14.83 -11.25 3.15
CA PRO A 869 -14.96 -12.63 3.64
C PRO A 869 -16.41 -13.12 3.81
N PHE A 870 -17.41 -12.22 3.72
CA PHE A 870 -18.83 -12.56 3.81
C PHE A 870 -19.56 -12.47 2.46
N LEU A 871 -18.87 -12.06 1.39
CA LEU A 871 -19.46 -12.02 0.06
C LEU A 871 -19.54 -13.43 -0.55
N ASP A 872 -20.41 -13.59 -1.55
CA ASP A 872 -20.44 -14.81 -2.35
C ASP A 872 -19.16 -14.93 -3.18
N ASN A 873 -18.38 -15.99 -2.95
CA ASN A 873 -17.05 -16.17 -3.55
C ASN A 873 -17.10 -16.32 -5.07
N GLU A 874 -18.13 -16.99 -5.59
CA GLU A 874 -18.29 -17.20 -7.04
C GLU A 874 -18.62 -15.87 -7.74
N CYS A 875 -19.48 -15.05 -7.14
CA CYS A 875 -19.82 -13.72 -7.60
C CYS A 875 -18.65 -12.75 -7.48
N TYR A 876 -17.91 -12.76 -6.36
CA TYR A 876 -16.73 -11.91 -6.18
C TYR A 876 -15.62 -12.23 -7.19
N GLY A 877 -15.48 -13.52 -7.55
CA GLY A 877 -14.64 -13.99 -8.65
C GLY A 877 -13.13 -14.02 -8.36
N ARG A 878 -12.74 -13.88 -7.09
CA ARG A 878 -11.34 -13.90 -6.60
C ARG A 878 -11.25 -14.59 -5.24
N SER A 879 -10.06 -14.63 -4.65
CA SER A 879 -9.88 -15.08 -3.27
C SER A 879 -10.67 -14.19 -2.31
N PRO A 880 -11.53 -14.74 -1.42
CA PRO A 880 -12.26 -13.95 -0.41
C PRO A 880 -11.35 -13.40 0.70
N TYR A 881 -10.06 -13.73 0.67
CA TYR A 881 -9.08 -13.17 1.59
C TYR A 881 -8.44 -11.89 1.05
N GLU A 882 -8.55 -11.62 -0.26
CA GLU A 882 -7.91 -10.48 -0.91
C GLU A 882 -8.91 -9.35 -1.18
N ASN A 883 -8.59 -8.15 -0.69
CA ASN A 883 -9.29 -6.93 -1.09
C ASN A 883 -9.14 -6.68 -2.60
N SER A 884 -10.08 -5.93 -3.18
CA SER A 884 -9.96 -5.32 -4.50
C SER A 884 -9.96 -3.79 -4.39
N SER A 885 -9.72 -3.07 -5.49
CA SER A 885 -9.93 -1.61 -5.50
C SER A 885 -11.44 -1.32 -5.54
N PHE A 886 -12.16 -2.03 -6.41
CA PHE A 886 -13.59 -1.85 -6.58
C PHE A 886 -14.32 -3.13 -6.96
N ILE A 887 -15.61 -3.14 -6.67
CA ILE A 887 -16.58 -4.12 -7.14
C ILE A 887 -17.46 -3.43 -8.20
N ALA A 888 -17.64 -4.07 -9.36
CA ALA A 888 -18.51 -3.52 -10.39
C ALA A 888 -19.97 -3.54 -9.92
N SER A 889 -20.60 -2.37 -9.91
CA SER A 889 -21.95 -2.21 -9.36
C SER A 889 -23.02 -2.72 -10.32
N SER A 890 -24.27 -2.84 -9.86
CA SER A 890 -25.41 -3.24 -10.70
C SER A 890 -25.74 -2.24 -11.81
N ARG A 891 -25.13 -1.05 -11.76
CA ARG A 891 -25.25 0.02 -12.76
C ARG A 891 -24.39 -0.22 -13.99
N TYR A 892 -23.42 -1.13 -13.91
CA TYR A 892 -22.54 -1.40 -15.03
C TYR A 892 -23.28 -2.09 -16.18
N ALA A 893 -22.99 -1.71 -17.43
CA ALA A 893 -23.71 -2.26 -18.58
C ALA A 893 -23.47 -3.77 -18.77
N VAL A 894 -22.33 -4.30 -18.30
CA VAL A 894 -21.97 -5.71 -18.44
C VAL A 894 -22.43 -6.50 -17.21
N LYS A 895 -23.61 -7.11 -17.30
CA LYS A 895 -24.26 -7.84 -16.20
C LYS A 895 -23.42 -9.00 -15.62
N SER A 896 -22.61 -9.66 -16.45
CA SER A 896 -21.71 -10.72 -15.99
C SER A 896 -20.57 -10.23 -15.09
N CYS A 897 -20.43 -8.92 -14.92
CA CYS A 897 -19.46 -8.31 -14.01
C CYS A 897 -20.09 -7.85 -12.68
N HIS A 898 -21.42 -7.85 -12.53
CA HIS A 898 -22.07 -7.35 -11.31
C HIS A 898 -21.62 -8.13 -10.08
N GLY A 899 -21.13 -7.43 -9.06
CA GLY A 899 -20.62 -8.05 -7.82
C GLY A 899 -19.18 -8.58 -7.89
N ARG A 900 -18.53 -8.56 -9.07
CA ARG A 900 -17.14 -9.00 -9.23
C ARG A 900 -16.13 -7.96 -8.76
N GLY A 901 -15.08 -8.42 -8.07
CA GLY A 901 -13.95 -7.61 -7.64
C GLY A 901 -12.90 -7.42 -8.73
N PHE A 902 -12.33 -6.22 -8.82
CA PHE A 902 -11.31 -5.85 -9.80
C PHE A 902 -10.13 -5.11 -9.17
N VAL A 903 -8.95 -5.32 -9.73
CA VAL A 903 -7.71 -4.67 -9.29
C VAL A 903 -7.37 -5.12 -7.86
N GLY A 904 -6.90 -6.36 -7.75
CA GLY A 904 -6.67 -7.04 -6.47
C GLY A 904 -5.57 -6.41 -5.61
N ARG A 905 -5.69 -6.62 -4.29
CA ARG A 905 -4.70 -6.28 -3.26
C ARG A 905 -4.31 -4.80 -3.22
N LEU A 906 -3.41 -4.41 -2.32
CA LEU A 906 -2.84 -3.05 -2.15
C LEU A 906 -3.85 -1.88 -2.19
N SER A 907 -5.11 -2.15 -1.87
CA SER A 907 -6.20 -1.18 -1.82
C SER A 907 -6.12 -0.36 -0.54
N GLY A 908 -6.67 0.86 -0.55
CA GLY A 908 -6.75 1.69 0.67
C GLY A 908 -7.70 1.12 1.71
N ALA A 909 -8.58 0.22 1.28
CA ALA A 909 -9.43 -0.59 2.13
C ALA A 909 -8.65 -1.31 3.25
N THR A 910 -7.37 -1.64 3.03
CA THR A 910 -6.57 -2.36 4.02
C THR A 910 -6.36 -1.54 5.29
N ALA A 911 -6.02 -0.26 5.16
CA ALA A 911 -5.84 0.64 6.30
C ALA A 911 -7.15 0.85 7.05
N GLU A 912 -8.28 0.98 6.34
CA GLU A 912 -9.60 1.16 6.95
C GLU A 912 -10.04 -0.09 7.73
N TYR A 913 -9.90 -1.27 7.13
CA TYR A 913 -10.22 -2.52 7.80
C TYR A 913 -9.35 -2.77 9.03
N LEU A 914 -8.04 -2.56 8.95
CA LEU A 914 -7.18 -2.78 10.13
C LEU A 914 -7.47 -1.78 11.25
N THR A 915 -7.88 -0.55 10.91
CA THR A 915 -8.40 0.38 11.92
C THR A 915 -9.69 -0.15 12.54
N MET A 916 -10.65 -0.63 11.74
CA MET A 916 -11.86 -1.29 12.24
C MET A 916 -11.52 -2.48 13.14
N TRP A 917 -10.58 -3.32 12.73
CA TRP A 917 -10.07 -4.47 13.49
C TRP A 917 -9.60 -4.08 14.88
N THR A 918 -8.73 -3.05 14.99
CA THR A 918 -8.32 -2.58 16.30
C THR A 918 -9.48 -1.97 17.10
N GLU A 919 -10.40 -1.27 16.45
CA GLU A 919 -11.50 -0.55 17.14
C GLU A 919 -12.61 -1.50 17.60
N PHE A 920 -12.94 -2.56 16.87
CA PHE A 920 -13.91 -3.54 17.35
C PHE A 920 -13.32 -4.47 18.42
N LEU A 921 -11.99 -4.71 18.41
CA LEU A 921 -11.33 -5.51 19.45
C LEU A 921 -11.12 -4.73 20.75
N LEU A 922 -10.67 -3.48 20.67
CA LEU A 922 -10.28 -2.70 21.86
C LEU A 922 -11.29 -1.64 22.26
N GLY A 923 -12.20 -1.27 21.37
CA GLY A 923 -13.01 -0.07 21.48
C GLY A 923 -12.31 1.18 20.92
N GLN A 924 -13.10 2.25 20.83
CA GLN A 924 -12.64 3.56 20.34
C GLN A 924 -11.71 4.26 21.33
N ARG A 925 -11.90 4.04 22.65
CA ARG A 925 -11.12 4.65 23.73
C ARG A 925 -10.73 3.60 24.78
N PRO A 926 -9.79 2.69 24.46
CA PRO A 926 -9.40 1.61 25.37
C PRO A 926 -8.64 2.10 26.61
N ILE A 927 -8.29 3.38 26.67
CA ILE A 927 -7.52 3.99 27.75
C ILE A 927 -8.27 5.22 28.23
N VAL A 928 -8.63 5.22 29.50
CA VAL A 928 -9.53 6.21 30.10
C VAL A 928 -8.92 6.77 31.39
N GLN A 929 -9.31 7.98 31.74
CA GLN A 929 -8.90 8.63 32.98
C GLN A 929 -9.89 8.29 34.09
N GLU A 930 -9.43 7.66 35.17
CA GLU A 930 -10.24 7.28 36.33
C GLU A 930 -9.43 7.39 37.62
N GLY A 931 -10.05 7.87 38.71
CA GLY A 931 -9.39 7.96 40.02
C GLY A 931 -8.13 8.83 40.05
N GLY A 932 -7.96 9.75 39.08
CA GLY A 932 -6.76 10.58 38.94
C GLY A 932 -5.61 9.96 38.13
N GLY A 933 -5.77 8.74 37.61
CA GLY A 933 -4.78 8.05 36.76
C GLY A 933 -5.36 7.58 35.43
N TRP A 934 -4.48 7.08 34.54
CA TRP A 934 -4.87 6.48 33.27
C TRP A 934 -4.89 4.96 33.40
N VAL A 935 -5.99 4.32 32.99
CA VAL A 935 -6.19 2.88 33.05
C VAL A 935 -6.52 2.32 31.68
N PHE A 936 -6.12 1.06 31.43
CA PHE A 936 -6.54 0.32 30.25
C PHE A 936 -7.80 -0.48 30.56
N ARG A 937 -8.87 -0.15 29.85
CA ARG A 937 -10.18 -0.80 29.93
C ARG A 937 -10.73 -0.91 28.49
N PRO A 938 -10.59 -2.08 27.84
CA PRO A 938 -11.08 -2.26 26.48
C PRO A 938 -12.62 -2.27 26.45
N GLU A 939 -13.17 -1.68 25.40
CA GLU A 939 -14.62 -1.64 25.13
C GLU A 939 -14.92 -2.29 23.77
N PRO A 940 -14.76 -3.62 23.65
CA PRO A 940 -14.98 -4.32 22.39
C PRO A 940 -16.40 -4.12 21.84
N LEU A 941 -16.53 -4.30 20.51
CA LEU A 941 -17.80 -4.42 19.78
C LEU A 941 -17.81 -5.75 19.02
N ILE A 942 -17.88 -6.86 19.75
CA ILE A 942 -17.67 -8.22 19.19
C ILE A 942 -18.96 -9.04 19.36
N PRO A 943 -19.53 -9.61 18.28
CA PRO A 943 -20.70 -10.46 18.39
C PRO A 943 -20.32 -11.83 18.96
N ALA A 944 -21.28 -12.48 19.63
CA ALA A 944 -21.06 -13.75 20.31
C ALA A 944 -20.52 -14.85 19.38
N ASP A 945 -20.91 -14.85 18.11
CA ASP A 945 -20.56 -15.86 17.12
C ASP A 945 -19.12 -15.74 16.56
N LEU A 946 -18.33 -14.76 17.00
CA LEU A 946 -16.88 -14.74 16.77
C LEU A 946 -16.09 -15.52 17.83
N PHE A 947 -16.68 -15.83 18.98
CA PHE A 947 -16.03 -16.66 20.00
C PHE A 947 -16.06 -18.13 19.59
N ARG A 948 -14.93 -18.81 19.77
CA ARG A 948 -14.77 -20.24 19.48
C ARG A 948 -15.61 -21.09 20.44
N GLU A 949 -15.68 -22.40 20.19
CA GLU A 949 -16.44 -23.35 21.02
C GLU A 949 -16.01 -23.34 22.51
N ASP A 950 -14.73 -23.04 22.79
CA ASP A 950 -14.21 -22.87 24.14
C ASP A 950 -14.51 -21.48 24.76
N SER A 951 -15.43 -20.72 24.15
CA SER A 951 -15.84 -19.37 24.53
C SER A 951 -14.71 -18.33 24.47
N SER A 952 -13.68 -18.56 23.65
CA SER A 952 -12.53 -17.66 23.55
C SER A 952 -12.35 -17.02 22.17
N LEU A 953 -11.69 -15.87 22.17
CA LEU A 953 -11.17 -15.17 21.00
C LEU A 953 -9.74 -14.74 21.30
N GLU A 954 -8.81 -15.02 20.39
CA GLU A 954 -7.39 -14.70 20.59
C GLU A 954 -6.88 -13.73 19.52
N PHE A 955 -5.95 -12.86 19.90
CA PHE A 955 -5.32 -11.91 18.99
C PHE A 955 -4.01 -11.38 19.57
N VAL A 956 -3.23 -10.66 18.77
CA VAL A 956 -2.01 -9.97 19.26
C VAL A 956 -2.33 -8.53 19.63
N LEU A 957 -2.00 -8.13 20.86
CA LEU A 957 -2.17 -6.77 21.39
C LEU A 957 -0.83 -6.20 21.84
N PHE A 958 -0.32 -5.19 21.12
CA PHE A 958 0.98 -4.55 21.42
C PHE A 958 2.15 -5.57 21.54
N GLY A 959 2.05 -6.67 20.80
CA GLY A 959 3.00 -7.80 20.85
C GLY A 959 2.71 -8.87 21.92
N ALA A 960 1.74 -8.66 22.81
CA ALA A 960 1.29 -9.65 23.78
C ALA A 960 0.23 -10.58 23.17
N ALA A 961 0.24 -11.86 23.55
CA ALA A 961 -0.85 -12.78 23.23
C ALA A 961 -2.08 -12.43 24.08
N ALA A 962 -3.12 -11.88 23.45
CA ALA A 962 -4.36 -11.51 24.11
C ALA A 962 -5.42 -12.60 23.93
N ARG A 963 -6.13 -12.94 25.02
CA ARG A 963 -7.24 -13.90 25.04
C ARG A 963 -8.45 -13.28 25.73
N TYR A 964 -9.54 -13.12 24.98
CA TYR A 964 -10.84 -12.72 25.50
C TYR A 964 -11.68 -13.97 25.76
N GLU A 965 -12.37 -14.00 26.90
CA GLU A 965 -13.25 -15.09 27.29
C GLU A 965 -14.67 -14.59 27.55
N ASN A 966 -15.65 -15.27 26.97
CA ASN A 966 -17.06 -14.92 26.99
C ASN A 966 -17.92 -16.12 27.42
N PRO A 967 -17.80 -16.59 28.68
CA PRO A 967 -18.49 -17.79 29.18
C PRO A 967 -20.01 -17.71 29.10
N ASP A 968 -20.60 -16.51 29.06
CA ASP A 968 -22.05 -16.31 29.01
C ASP A 968 -22.61 -16.28 27.58
N GLY A 969 -21.74 -16.41 26.55
CA GLY A 969 -22.13 -16.46 25.14
C GLY A 969 -22.89 -15.21 24.67
N ILE A 970 -22.57 -14.04 25.21
CA ILE A 970 -23.28 -12.78 24.92
C ILE A 970 -22.58 -11.96 23.84
N HIS A 971 -23.32 -11.07 23.17
CA HIS A 971 -22.68 -10.02 22.40
C HIS A 971 -21.91 -9.09 23.33
N LEU A 972 -20.64 -8.82 23.02
CA LEU A 972 -19.88 -7.78 23.70
C LEU A 972 -20.22 -6.44 23.06
N PHE A 973 -21.46 -6.00 23.25
CA PHE A 973 -21.96 -4.67 22.84
C PHE A 973 -22.24 -3.82 24.07
N ALA A 974 -22.21 -2.49 23.90
CA ALA A 974 -22.36 -1.54 25.00
C ALA A 974 -23.61 -1.84 25.85
N GLY A 975 -23.40 -1.96 27.17
CA GLY A 975 -24.46 -2.23 28.15
C GLY A 975 -24.85 -3.70 28.34
N ALA A 976 -24.34 -4.63 27.52
CA ALA A 976 -24.65 -6.06 27.65
C ALA A 976 -23.68 -6.82 28.58
N TYR A 977 -22.48 -6.29 28.80
CA TYR A 977 -21.39 -6.98 29.48
C TYR A 977 -20.64 -6.07 30.48
N SER A 978 -19.95 -6.70 31.43
CA SER A 978 -18.91 -6.08 32.25
C SER A 978 -17.62 -6.91 32.21
N ILE A 979 -16.48 -6.26 32.46
CA ILE A 979 -15.21 -6.99 32.62
C ILE A 979 -15.16 -7.53 34.05
N HIS A 980 -15.12 -8.85 34.17
CA HIS A 980 -15.08 -9.53 35.46
C HIS A 980 -13.68 -9.55 36.07
N SER A 981 -12.67 -9.77 35.24
CA SER A 981 -11.27 -9.86 35.67
C SER A 981 -10.31 -9.70 34.49
N MET A 982 -9.11 -9.23 34.76
CA MET A 982 -7.96 -9.26 33.83
C MET A 982 -6.76 -9.94 34.47
N SER A 983 -5.97 -10.66 33.67
CA SER A 983 -4.70 -11.25 34.13
C SER A 983 -3.60 -10.98 33.13
N VAL A 984 -2.40 -10.63 33.60
CA VAL A 984 -1.22 -10.40 32.75
C VAL A 984 -0.09 -11.34 33.13
N SER A 985 0.72 -11.75 32.15
CA SER A 985 1.97 -12.49 32.37
C SER A 985 3.18 -11.65 31.99
N GLU A 986 4.17 -11.59 32.89
CA GLU A 986 5.47 -10.94 32.68
C GLU A 986 6.57 -11.89 33.17
N GLY A 987 7.45 -12.37 32.29
CA GLY A 987 8.55 -13.27 32.66
C GLY A 987 8.11 -14.59 33.31
N GLY A 988 6.89 -15.07 33.02
CA GLY A 988 6.29 -16.28 33.59
C GLY A 988 5.52 -16.05 34.91
N ALA A 989 5.56 -14.86 35.50
CA ALA A 989 4.74 -14.51 36.65
C ALA A 989 3.38 -13.96 36.20
N VAL A 990 2.30 -14.48 36.79
CA VAL A 990 0.92 -14.03 36.51
C VAL A 990 0.45 -13.07 37.61
N ARG A 991 -0.19 -11.97 37.22
CA ARG A 991 -0.84 -11.01 38.13
C ARG A 991 -2.28 -10.77 37.70
N ASP A 992 -3.17 -10.75 38.68
CA ASP A 992 -4.61 -10.56 38.47
C ASP A 992 -5.06 -9.16 38.87
N TYR A 993 -6.02 -8.64 38.12
CA TYR A 993 -6.63 -7.32 38.26
C TYR A 993 -8.16 -7.46 38.13
N GLY A 994 -8.88 -6.42 38.56
CA GLY A 994 -10.33 -6.32 38.39
C GLY A 994 -10.72 -6.06 36.93
N ASP A 995 -11.48 -4.99 36.72
CA ASP A 995 -12.07 -4.62 35.43
C ASP A 995 -11.14 -3.77 34.53
N CYS A 996 -9.93 -3.42 35.00
CA CYS A 996 -8.97 -2.61 34.25
C CYS A 996 -7.51 -2.90 34.66
N LEU A 997 -6.56 -2.53 33.78
CA LEU A 997 -5.13 -2.49 34.13
C LEU A 997 -4.71 -1.08 34.56
N PRO A 998 -3.98 -0.92 35.68
CA PRO A 998 -3.49 0.37 36.12
C PRO A 998 -2.34 0.90 35.23
N ALA A 999 -2.00 2.18 35.40
CA ALA A 999 -1.00 2.89 34.59
C ALA A 999 0.34 2.17 34.43
N ASP A 1000 0.86 1.57 35.51
CA ASP A 1000 2.15 0.86 35.48
C ASP A 1000 2.11 -0.37 34.55
N GLU A 1001 1.03 -1.14 34.59
CA GLU A 1001 0.85 -2.32 33.73
C GLU A 1001 0.51 -1.92 32.29
N LEU A 1002 -0.25 -0.85 32.10
CA LEU A 1002 -0.47 -0.24 30.78
C LEU A 1002 0.86 0.18 30.14
N ASN A 1003 1.76 0.82 30.88
CA ASN A 1003 3.08 1.19 30.37
C ASN A 1003 3.93 -0.04 30.04
N LYS A 1004 3.88 -1.11 30.85
CA LYS A 1004 4.53 -2.38 30.52
C LYS A 1004 3.95 -3.04 29.26
N LEU A 1005 2.63 -2.95 29.06
CA LEU A 1005 1.95 -3.45 27.86
C LEU A 1005 2.43 -2.69 26.61
N ARG A 1006 2.42 -1.34 26.66
CA ARG A 1006 2.92 -0.46 25.58
C ARG A 1006 4.41 -0.69 25.27
N ASP A 1007 5.21 -1.00 26.29
CA ASP A 1007 6.64 -1.30 26.16
C ASP A 1007 6.93 -2.73 25.62
N GLY A 1008 5.90 -3.57 25.47
CA GLY A 1008 6.04 -4.97 25.06
C GLY A 1008 6.69 -5.88 26.12
N LYS A 1009 6.58 -5.53 27.41
CA LYS A 1009 7.10 -6.35 28.52
C LYS A 1009 6.11 -7.44 28.96
N ILE A 1010 4.82 -7.24 28.71
CA ILE A 1010 3.77 -8.22 28.97
C ILE A 1010 3.74 -9.23 27.83
N SER A 1011 3.85 -10.52 28.15
CA SER A 1011 3.85 -11.59 27.16
C SER A 1011 2.44 -12.08 26.81
N SER A 1012 1.50 -12.00 27.77
CA SER A 1012 0.10 -12.35 27.54
C SER A 1012 -0.87 -11.55 28.41
N LEU A 1013 -2.06 -11.31 27.88
CA LEU A 1013 -3.19 -10.66 28.54
C LEU A 1013 -4.43 -11.56 28.42
N ARG A 1014 -5.10 -11.83 29.52
CA ARG A 1014 -6.40 -12.51 29.56
C ARG A 1014 -7.47 -11.56 30.10
N VAL A 1015 -8.62 -11.49 29.42
CA VAL A 1015 -9.76 -10.66 29.84
C VAL A 1015 -11.02 -11.52 29.85
N VAL A 1016 -11.74 -11.54 30.97
CA VAL A 1016 -12.98 -12.30 31.14
C VAL A 1016 -14.17 -11.35 31.15
N PHE A 1017 -15.11 -11.54 30.23
CA PHE A 1017 -16.34 -10.79 30.14
C PHE A 1017 -17.50 -11.60 30.72
N LYS A 1018 -18.43 -10.94 31.41
CA LYS A 1018 -19.68 -11.55 31.90
C LYS A 1018 -20.85 -10.64 31.60
N ARG A 1019 -22.06 -11.20 31.60
CA ARG A 1019 -23.29 -10.42 31.49
C ARG A 1019 -23.39 -9.40 32.60
N CYS A 1020 -23.81 -8.18 32.25
CA CYS A 1020 -24.19 -7.19 33.26
C CYS A 1020 -25.27 -7.77 34.19
N PRO A 1021 -25.16 -7.60 35.52
CA PRO A 1021 -26.17 -8.04 36.48
C PRO A 1021 -27.58 -7.52 36.20
#